data_AF-A0A158RD02-F1
#
_entry.id   AF-A0A158RD02-F1
#
_cell.length_a   1.000
_cell.length_b   1.000
_cell.length_c   1.000
_cell.angle_alpha   90.00
_cell.angle_beta   90.00
_cell.angle_gamma   90.00
#
_symmetry.space_group_name_H-M   'P 1'
#
loop_
_entity.id
_entity.type
_entity.pdbx_description
1 polymer ?
#
loop_
_entity_poly.entity_id
_entity_poly.type
_entity_poly.pdbx_seq_one_letter_code
_entity_poly.pdbx_strand_id
1 'polypeptide(L)'
;MPRNSSNGAVTLSNGSSDGVVKSDEDETMEQARKLKNICDELKAAGCPLFGGRFCDELPEHIRTKADELDTFLNNLIGGSATDPFESGTRDELRILMAQGQTVETFKKKSMSLCSSCFKHSNHEGHDFNRFFSHSGGACDCGNVDVLNESGFCFRHGPNARRPPVPSSDIVSLGEFIIPKLFVRLFLYFRGWVSQQLDTTKEYRVLRSGASKEIFGLQLVSRAHILIEFIQELIDYGGPIRDVLVKNLLDRQLYKDLNKHSNVDHTKNSDRVHDLSLDWRTRHLLLEDIESLKPVTTTESSDNNTCYELECLLDELIFWMVRLIFPQVIVNLCLSLLSDVEYRDIFARRFFSWYLCIAEIIVELSSQEDDHTVYGAGSRIVHISVQILSSEAQCIMLDNEIDLRYKIISSACCVLKTGVQKSTITQAKDYFYECSPPSTDDDRLFKWLVYSVDANQPLRRTSFWTFMSDLQNLLTHGELARRFLFDSRCMRGYVDLIAPMQGMNLNYRIITGDHLEYDNQPYQLAFHFEWEVSSINMFNILSALTTEVDYMIVYLLQWKVALEKWFDAIGLTDHDLSVPPYCVSYHIPLHRHLSAGILRSIELSQFSSCLNHLAKNEEFLRKALLHPLRIQACRAETSAGMWARNGHAARNQSFYYAQTTYNIAFMECDLSLIRFVACFIDTEWLMEAIMKAFYLDNCFAFCGFLSYDHILIPSKERVITRKEWVDFLVDGGLRLLLDIVVVRWNTSGNDTGELKKEIVAALAVSDLTYSKLRSSIPDKGNRPFIDDRTFDVILGKVGFFNLTDGH
;
A
#
# COMPACT_ATOMS: atom_id res chain seq x y z
N MET A 1 -48.52 28.48 -55.49
CA MET A 1 -48.74 28.12 -56.92
C MET A 1 -48.44 26.64 -57.13
N PRO A 2 -48.95 25.98 -58.19
CA PRO A 2 -49.35 24.56 -58.10
C PRO A 2 -48.81 23.67 -59.24
N ARG A 3 -49.42 22.47 -59.37
CA ARG A 3 -49.39 21.47 -60.49
C ARG A 3 -48.32 20.37 -60.37
N ASN A 4 -48.59 19.10 -60.71
CA ASN A 4 -49.81 18.38 -61.16
C ASN A 4 -49.61 16.88 -60.80
N SER A 5 -50.58 16.08 -60.34
CA SER A 5 -51.67 15.39 -61.08
C SER A 5 -51.21 14.58 -62.31
N SER A 6 -51.63 13.34 -62.59
CA SER A 6 -52.57 12.41 -61.92
C SER A 6 -52.68 11.09 -62.71
N ASN A 7 -53.25 10.03 -62.10
CA ASN A 7 -53.70 8.76 -62.72
C ASN A 7 -52.58 7.80 -63.18
N GLY A 8 -52.80 6.48 -63.29
CA GLY A 8 -54.01 5.68 -63.04
C GLY A 8 -53.72 4.17 -62.97
N ALA A 9 -54.67 3.37 -62.51
CA ALA A 9 -54.44 1.97 -62.12
C ALA A 9 -54.37 0.95 -63.27
N VAL A 10 -53.59 -0.12 -63.06
CA VAL A 10 -53.80 -1.46 -63.64
C VAL A 10 -53.52 -2.50 -62.54
N THR A 11 -54.34 -3.55 -62.46
CA THR A 11 -54.22 -4.63 -61.47
C THR A 11 -53.72 -5.95 -62.08
N LEU A 12 -52.79 -6.60 -61.37
CA LEU A 12 -52.58 -8.06 -61.29
C LEU A 12 -52.42 -8.89 -62.59
N SER A 13 -51.21 -9.41 -62.80
CA SER A 13 -51.02 -10.82 -63.15
C SER A 13 -49.66 -11.34 -62.64
N ASN A 14 -49.62 -12.60 -62.22
CA ASN A 14 -48.52 -13.18 -61.43
C ASN A 14 -47.20 -13.31 -62.20
N GLY A 15 -46.09 -13.07 -61.50
CA GLY A 15 -44.75 -13.59 -61.83
C GLY A 15 -44.06 -14.01 -60.55
N SER A 16 -43.95 -15.32 -60.30
CA SER A 16 -43.47 -15.88 -59.03
C SER A 16 -41.96 -16.15 -59.05
N SER A 17 -41.22 -15.53 -58.13
CA SER A 17 -39.86 -15.93 -57.78
C SER A 17 -39.58 -15.56 -56.32
N ASP A 18 -39.84 -16.49 -55.39
CA ASP A 18 -39.49 -16.32 -53.98
C ASP A 18 -37.96 -16.33 -53.81
N GLY A 19 -37.39 -15.14 -53.65
CA GLY A 19 -35.99 -14.94 -53.30
C GLY A 19 -35.89 -14.36 -51.90
N VAL A 20 -35.99 -15.20 -50.87
CA VAL A 20 -35.74 -14.79 -49.49
C VAL A 20 -34.24 -14.54 -49.34
N VAL A 21 -33.85 -13.27 -49.43
CA VAL A 21 -32.51 -12.81 -49.02
C VAL A 21 -32.47 -12.91 -47.50
N LYS A 22 -31.78 -13.93 -46.97
CA LYS A 22 -31.34 -13.93 -45.58
C LYS A 22 -30.39 -12.77 -45.34
N SER A 23 -30.38 -12.22 -44.13
CA SER A 23 -29.29 -11.36 -43.67
C SER A 23 -28.05 -12.21 -43.37
N ASP A 24 -26.86 -11.61 -43.44
CA ASP A 24 -25.62 -12.28 -43.02
C ASP A 24 -25.71 -12.76 -41.55
N GLU A 25 -26.42 -12.01 -40.70
CA GLU A 25 -26.74 -12.40 -39.31
C GLU A 25 -27.48 -13.75 -39.21
N ASP A 26 -28.45 -14.02 -40.09
CA ASP A 26 -29.21 -15.29 -40.11
C ASP A 26 -28.33 -16.49 -40.52
N GLU A 27 -27.30 -16.26 -41.33
CA GLU A 27 -26.35 -17.30 -41.73
C GLU A 27 -25.29 -17.53 -40.64
N THR A 28 -24.75 -16.47 -40.04
CA THR A 28 -23.81 -16.56 -38.91
C THR A 28 -24.47 -17.20 -37.68
N MET A 29 -25.75 -16.93 -37.41
CA MET A 29 -26.49 -17.57 -36.31
C MET A 29 -26.77 -19.06 -36.55
N GLU A 30 -26.91 -19.51 -37.81
CA GLU A 30 -27.00 -20.95 -38.12
C GLU A 30 -25.62 -21.63 -38.02
N GLN A 31 -24.55 -20.94 -38.43
CA GLN A 31 -23.18 -21.39 -38.23
C GLN A 31 -22.82 -21.52 -36.73
N ALA A 32 -23.28 -20.59 -35.88
CA ALA A 32 -23.17 -20.67 -34.42
C ALA A 32 -23.82 -21.95 -33.88
N ARG A 33 -25.02 -22.31 -34.33
CA ARG A 33 -25.71 -23.55 -33.95
C ARG A 33 -24.92 -24.79 -34.38
N LYS A 34 -24.38 -24.82 -35.61
CA LYS A 34 -23.56 -25.94 -36.10
C LYS A 34 -22.31 -26.14 -35.21
N LEU A 35 -21.56 -25.06 -34.97
CA LEU A 35 -20.32 -25.10 -34.17
C LEU A 35 -20.61 -25.50 -32.73
N LYS A 36 -21.67 -24.95 -32.12
CA LYS A 36 -22.14 -25.34 -30.79
C LYS A 36 -22.44 -26.84 -30.70
N ASN A 37 -23.17 -27.41 -31.66
CA ASN A 37 -23.49 -28.84 -31.64
C ASN A 37 -22.22 -29.72 -31.71
N ILE A 38 -21.21 -29.30 -32.48
CA ILE A 38 -19.88 -29.95 -32.49
C ILE A 38 -19.23 -29.83 -31.11
N CYS A 39 -19.24 -28.65 -30.49
CA CYS A 39 -18.68 -28.44 -29.14
C CYS A 39 -19.35 -29.34 -28.08
N ASP A 40 -20.67 -29.49 -28.13
CA ASP A 40 -21.43 -30.33 -27.19
C ASP A 40 -21.11 -31.83 -27.36
N GLU A 41 -21.01 -32.32 -28.61
CA GLU A 41 -20.59 -33.70 -28.89
C GLU A 41 -19.16 -33.99 -28.44
N LEU A 42 -18.21 -33.09 -28.71
CA LEU A 42 -16.80 -33.24 -28.33
C LEU A 42 -16.63 -33.23 -26.81
N LYS A 43 -17.37 -32.36 -26.11
CA LYS A 43 -17.45 -32.32 -24.65
C LYS A 43 -18.08 -33.60 -24.07
N ALA A 44 -19.14 -34.12 -24.67
CA ALA A 44 -19.74 -35.40 -24.27
C ALA A 44 -18.81 -36.60 -24.50
N ALA A 45 -17.93 -36.53 -25.50
CA ALA A 45 -16.85 -37.50 -25.74
C ALA A 45 -15.64 -37.32 -24.80
N GLY A 46 -15.65 -36.30 -23.93
CA GLY A 46 -14.53 -36.01 -23.02
C GLY A 46 -13.29 -35.44 -23.69
N CYS A 47 -13.42 -34.85 -24.89
CA CYS A 47 -12.30 -34.35 -25.70
C CYS A 47 -11.75 -33.01 -25.17
N PRO A 48 -10.49 -32.93 -24.71
CA PRO A 48 -9.82 -31.66 -24.49
C PRO A 48 -9.24 -31.19 -25.83
N LEU A 49 -9.86 -30.20 -26.48
CA LEU A 49 -9.41 -29.73 -27.81
C LEU A 49 -8.02 -29.06 -27.81
N PHE A 50 -7.43 -28.79 -26.64
CA PHE A 50 -6.07 -28.29 -26.53
C PHE A 50 -5.13 -29.39 -26.04
N GLY A 51 -4.26 -29.87 -26.93
CA GLY A 51 -3.20 -30.81 -26.59
C GLY A 51 -3.15 -32.03 -27.52
N GLY A 52 -2.21 -32.01 -28.47
CA GLY A 52 -1.85 -33.20 -29.22
C GLY A 52 -1.50 -34.36 -28.27
N ARG A 53 -1.86 -35.59 -28.69
CA ARG A 53 -1.90 -36.86 -27.94
C ARG A 53 -3.19 -37.21 -27.21
N PHE A 54 -4.06 -36.28 -26.82
CA PHE A 54 -5.37 -36.67 -26.24
C PHE A 54 -6.38 -37.07 -27.32
N CYS A 55 -6.28 -36.53 -28.53
CA CYS A 55 -7.10 -36.95 -29.66
C CYS A 55 -6.80 -38.38 -30.14
N ASP A 56 -5.56 -38.88 -29.98
CA ASP A 56 -5.13 -40.16 -30.57
C ASP A 56 -5.89 -41.37 -30.01
N GLU A 57 -6.30 -41.32 -28.74
CA GLU A 57 -7.09 -42.37 -28.07
C GLU A 57 -8.60 -42.26 -28.36
N LEU A 58 -9.07 -41.13 -28.91
CA LEU A 58 -10.49 -40.89 -29.23
C LEU A 58 -10.88 -41.48 -30.60
N PRO A 59 -12.17 -41.81 -30.81
CA PRO A 59 -12.65 -42.32 -32.09
C PRO A 59 -12.36 -41.36 -33.25
N GLU A 60 -12.09 -41.91 -34.43
CA GLU A 60 -11.68 -41.11 -35.61
C GLU A 60 -12.67 -40.00 -36.00
N HIS A 61 -13.97 -40.27 -35.89
CA HIS A 61 -15.02 -39.27 -36.15
C HIS A 61 -15.09 -38.13 -35.11
N ILE A 62 -14.58 -38.37 -33.88
CA ILE A 62 -14.43 -37.33 -32.84
C ILE A 62 -13.19 -36.49 -33.18
N ARG A 63 -12.07 -37.12 -33.57
CA ARG A 63 -10.87 -36.40 -34.06
C ARG A 63 -11.20 -35.46 -35.22
N THR A 64 -11.85 -35.95 -36.28
CA THR A 64 -12.17 -35.12 -37.46
C THR A 64 -13.07 -33.92 -37.10
N LYS A 65 -13.98 -34.07 -36.13
CA LYS A 65 -14.83 -32.97 -35.64
C LYS A 65 -14.05 -31.97 -34.78
N ALA A 66 -13.08 -32.45 -33.99
CA ALA A 66 -12.15 -31.59 -33.27
C ALA A 66 -11.24 -30.82 -34.24
N ASP A 67 -10.69 -31.49 -35.26
CA ASP A 67 -9.87 -30.87 -36.31
C ASP A 67 -10.67 -29.82 -37.12
N GLU A 68 -11.95 -30.08 -37.42
CA GLU A 68 -12.85 -29.13 -38.10
C GLU A 68 -13.08 -27.87 -37.25
N LEU A 69 -13.41 -28.05 -35.95
CA LEU A 69 -13.64 -26.95 -35.02
C LEU A 69 -12.36 -26.15 -34.74
N ASP A 70 -11.23 -26.84 -34.52
CA ASP A 70 -9.95 -26.20 -34.23
C ASP A 70 -9.41 -25.44 -35.46
N THR A 71 -9.50 -26.03 -36.66
CA THR A 71 -9.16 -25.33 -37.91
C THR A 71 -10.03 -24.09 -38.12
N PHE A 72 -11.33 -24.17 -37.83
CA PHE A 72 -12.23 -23.01 -37.91
C PHE A 72 -11.81 -21.91 -36.92
N LEU A 73 -11.58 -22.24 -35.65
CA LEU A 73 -11.18 -21.29 -34.62
C LEU A 73 -9.76 -20.72 -34.85
N ASN A 74 -8.84 -21.52 -35.40
CA ASN A 74 -7.49 -21.08 -35.79
C ASN A 74 -7.50 -20.11 -36.97
N ASN A 75 -8.42 -20.28 -37.92
CA ASN A 75 -8.59 -19.32 -39.02
C ASN A 75 -9.27 -18.04 -38.52
N LEU A 76 -10.29 -18.15 -37.64
CA LEU A 76 -11.06 -17.01 -37.13
C LEU A 76 -10.25 -16.12 -36.16
N ILE A 77 -9.46 -16.72 -35.27
CA ILE A 77 -8.59 -16.01 -34.29
C ILE A 77 -7.15 -15.88 -34.87
N GLY A 78 -6.98 -16.19 -36.16
CA GLY A 78 -5.71 -16.39 -36.84
C GLY A 78 -4.98 -15.11 -37.27
N GLY A 79 -3.65 -15.18 -37.25
CA GLY A 79 -2.75 -14.12 -37.70
C GLY A 79 -1.34 -14.33 -37.15
N SER A 80 -0.34 -13.60 -37.62
CA SER A 80 0.97 -13.54 -36.94
C SER A 80 0.77 -13.00 -35.52
N ALA A 81 1.61 -13.40 -34.55
CA ALA A 81 1.53 -12.91 -33.17
C ALA A 81 1.69 -11.37 -33.06
N THR A 82 2.23 -10.73 -34.10
CA THR A 82 2.35 -9.27 -34.27
C THR A 82 1.04 -8.54 -34.56
N ASP A 83 0.04 -9.25 -35.10
CA ASP A 83 -1.08 -8.61 -35.80
C ASP A 83 -2.19 -8.20 -34.81
N PRO A 84 -2.82 -7.03 -34.98
CA PRO A 84 -3.87 -6.56 -34.08
C PRO A 84 -5.12 -7.47 -34.17
N PHE A 85 -5.81 -7.64 -33.04
CA PHE A 85 -7.09 -8.35 -33.00
C PHE A 85 -8.20 -7.43 -33.52
N GLU A 86 -8.82 -7.79 -34.65
CA GLU A 86 -9.72 -6.90 -35.38
C GLU A 86 -11.16 -6.85 -34.83
N SER A 87 -11.87 -5.75 -35.10
CA SER A 87 -13.28 -5.62 -34.66
C SER A 87 -14.20 -6.61 -35.36
N GLY A 88 -13.98 -6.91 -36.65
CA GLY A 88 -14.77 -7.91 -37.37
C GLY A 88 -14.73 -9.27 -36.67
N THR A 89 -13.53 -9.76 -36.35
CA THR A 89 -13.33 -10.97 -35.55
C THR A 89 -14.03 -10.91 -34.19
N ARG A 90 -14.00 -9.78 -33.48
CA ARG A 90 -14.73 -9.59 -32.22
C ARG A 90 -16.25 -9.72 -32.42
N ASP A 91 -16.78 -9.11 -33.47
CA ASP A 91 -18.22 -9.06 -33.74
C ASP A 91 -18.75 -10.42 -34.25
N GLU A 92 -17.97 -11.15 -35.06
CA GLU A 92 -18.25 -12.54 -35.41
C GLU A 92 -18.23 -13.47 -34.18
N LEU A 93 -17.18 -13.39 -33.34
CA LEU A 93 -17.10 -14.19 -32.11
C LEU A 93 -18.21 -13.86 -31.10
N ARG A 94 -18.63 -12.59 -31.01
CA ARG A 94 -19.83 -12.18 -30.24
C ARG A 94 -21.06 -12.92 -30.73
N ILE A 95 -21.36 -12.90 -32.03
CA ILE A 95 -22.53 -13.57 -32.61
C ILE A 95 -22.47 -15.09 -32.37
N LEU A 96 -21.31 -15.71 -32.57
CA LEU A 96 -21.10 -17.14 -32.31
C LEU A 96 -21.35 -17.52 -30.84
N MET A 97 -21.00 -16.67 -29.87
CA MET A 97 -21.21 -16.89 -28.44
C MET A 97 -22.59 -16.44 -27.93
N ALA A 98 -23.33 -15.61 -28.68
CA ALA A 98 -24.57 -14.98 -28.24
C ALA A 98 -25.79 -15.92 -28.34
N GLN A 99 -26.01 -16.73 -27.32
CA GLN A 99 -27.23 -17.55 -27.14
C GLN A 99 -28.48 -16.69 -26.76
N GLY A 100 -28.81 -15.66 -27.55
CA GLY A 100 -30.18 -15.11 -27.63
C GLY A 100 -30.63 -14.11 -26.56
N GLN A 101 -29.75 -13.25 -26.02
CA GLN A 101 -30.16 -12.05 -25.26
C GLN A 101 -29.39 -10.80 -25.68
N THR A 102 -30.03 -9.63 -25.59
CA THR A 102 -29.49 -8.34 -26.03
C THR A 102 -28.64 -7.67 -24.95
N VAL A 103 -27.61 -6.93 -25.38
CA VAL A 103 -26.49 -6.41 -24.57
C VAL A 103 -26.88 -5.26 -23.61
N GLU A 104 -28.15 -4.84 -23.56
CA GLU A 104 -28.57 -3.58 -22.91
C GLU A 104 -28.67 -3.62 -21.36
N THR A 105 -28.03 -4.58 -20.67
CA THR A 105 -28.12 -4.66 -19.20
C THR A 105 -26.86 -5.10 -18.45
N PHE A 106 -26.56 -4.37 -17.36
CA PHE A 106 -25.58 -4.62 -16.28
C PHE A 106 -24.09 -4.38 -16.54
N LYS A 107 -23.44 -3.67 -15.60
CA LYS A 107 -21.98 -3.52 -15.46
C LYS A 107 -21.53 -3.23 -14.01
N LYS A 108 -20.39 -3.81 -13.64
CA LYS A 108 -19.38 -3.34 -12.64
C LYS A 108 -19.75 -3.16 -11.14
N LYS A 109 -18.79 -2.56 -10.40
CA LYS A 109 -18.10 -2.97 -9.14
C LYS A 109 -17.04 -1.85 -8.79
N SER A 110 -16.44 -1.56 -7.60
CA SER A 110 -16.69 -1.64 -6.12
C SER A 110 -15.58 -0.84 -5.33
N MET A 111 -15.26 -0.96 -4.02
CA MET A 111 -15.98 -1.59 -2.88
C MET A 111 -17.20 -0.73 -2.65
N SER A 112 -18.28 -1.19 -3.26
CA SER A 112 -19.44 -0.38 -3.57
C SER A 112 -20.49 -1.32 -4.12
N LEU A 113 -21.67 -1.24 -3.52
CA LEU A 113 -22.88 -1.75 -4.15
C LEU A 113 -23.00 -1.06 -5.53
N CYS A 114 -22.96 -1.84 -6.61
CA CYS A 114 -23.18 -1.29 -7.95
C CYS A 114 -24.55 -0.59 -8.01
N SER A 115 -24.78 0.33 -8.95
CA SER A 115 -26.03 1.14 -9.00
C SER A 115 -27.32 0.31 -8.90
N SER A 116 -27.30 -0.94 -9.39
CA SER A 116 -28.38 -1.90 -9.15
C SER A 116 -28.39 -2.50 -7.74
N CYS A 117 -27.27 -3.03 -7.22
CA CYS A 117 -27.25 -3.58 -5.86
C CYS A 117 -27.65 -2.52 -4.83
N PHE A 118 -27.16 -1.28 -4.96
CA PHE A 118 -27.54 -0.18 -4.07
C PHE A 118 -29.06 0.04 -4.09
N LYS A 119 -29.69 0.12 -5.28
CA LYS A 119 -31.14 0.32 -5.41
C LYS A 119 -32.01 -0.84 -4.89
N HIS A 120 -31.43 -2.03 -4.67
CA HIS A 120 -32.16 -3.25 -4.31
C HIS A 120 -31.72 -3.88 -2.98
N SER A 121 -30.76 -3.28 -2.28
CA SER A 121 -30.40 -3.55 -0.89
C SER A 121 -31.33 -2.81 0.08
N ASN A 122 -31.41 -3.25 1.33
CA ASN A 122 -32.09 -2.51 2.38
C ASN A 122 -31.20 -1.36 2.92
N HIS A 123 -31.81 -0.19 3.14
CA HIS A 123 -31.19 1.00 3.75
C HIS A 123 -32.05 1.62 4.85
N GLU A 124 -33.09 0.92 5.32
CA GLU A 124 -33.98 1.41 6.37
C GLU A 124 -33.21 1.67 7.68
N GLY A 125 -33.11 2.93 8.08
CA GLY A 125 -32.38 3.38 9.26
C GLY A 125 -30.88 3.67 9.04
N HIS A 126 -30.37 3.68 7.81
CA HIS A 126 -28.97 3.99 7.50
C HIS A 126 -28.82 5.36 6.80
N ASP A 127 -27.95 6.22 7.33
CA ASP A 127 -27.41 7.37 6.59
C ASP A 127 -26.31 6.93 5.60
N PHE A 128 -26.25 7.56 4.43
CA PHE A 128 -25.26 7.25 3.40
C PHE A 128 -24.83 8.47 2.58
N ASN A 129 -23.57 8.46 2.14
CA ASN A 129 -23.04 9.41 1.15
C ASN A 129 -22.47 8.63 -0.04
N ARG A 130 -22.43 9.23 -1.24
CA ARG A 130 -22.15 8.50 -2.50
C ARG A 130 -21.12 9.21 -3.37
N PHE A 131 -20.08 8.48 -3.73
CA PHE A 131 -19.01 8.93 -4.61
C PHE A 131 -18.81 7.90 -5.73
N PHE A 132 -18.39 8.34 -6.92
CA PHE A 132 -18.11 7.43 -8.04
C PHE A 132 -16.61 7.14 -8.13
N SER A 133 -16.23 5.87 -7.93
CA SER A 133 -14.88 5.39 -8.23
C SER A 133 -14.58 5.62 -9.70
N HIS A 134 -13.50 6.37 -10.00
CA HIS A 134 -13.00 6.55 -11.35
C HIS A 134 -12.11 5.36 -11.80
N SER A 135 -11.84 4.39 -10.90
CA SER A 135 -10.82 3.35 -11.06
C SER A 135 -11.33 1.90 -11.08
N GLY A 136 -12.64 1.64 -10.96
CA GLY A 136 -13.24 0.28 -11.03
C GLY A 136 -13.42 -0.41 -9.66
N GLY A 137 -13.40 -1.76 -9.63
CA GLY A 137 -13.42 -2.61 -8.42
C GLY A 137 -14.07 -4.02 -8.58
N ALA A 138 -14.40 -4.71 -7.47
CA ALA A 138 -15.07 -6.03 -7.34
C ALA A 138 -16.32 -6.12 -6.37
N CYS A 139 -17.57 -5.98 -6.85
CA CYS A 139 -18.81 -5.76 -6.04
C CYS A 139 -19.06 -6.81 -4.95
N ASP A 140 -19.35 -6.31 -3.74
CA ASP A 140 -19.24 -6.98 -2.45
C ASP A 140 -20.61 -7.48 -1.93
N CYS A 141 -21.70 -7.06 -2.57
CA CYS A 141 -23.05 -7.49 -2.24
C CYS A 141 -23.15 -9.03 -2.26
N GLY A 142 -23.41 -9.64 -1.11
CA GLY A 142 -23.47 -11.09 -0.93
C GLY A 142 -22.25 -11.71 -0.24
N ASN A 143 -21.18 -10.94 0.02
CA ASN A 143 -20.06 -11.38 0.83
C ASN A 143 -20.34 -11.12 2.33
N VAL A 144 -20.47 -12.19 3.11
CA VAL A 144 -20.74 -12.12 4.57
C VAL A 144 -19.55 -11.58 5.37
N ASP A 145 -18.34 -11.63 4.83
CA ASP A 145 -17.13 -11.09 5.48
C ASP A 145 -17.07 -9.54 5.39
N VAL A 146 -17.92 -8.92 4.56
CA VAL A 146 -17.87 -7.47 4.23
C VAL A 146 -19.20 -6.75 4.49
N LEU A 147 -20.35 -7.45 4.40
CA LEU A 147 -21.66 -6.85 4.63
C LEU A 147 -22.57 -7.84 5.38
N ASN A 148 -23.29 -7.34 6.40
CA ASN A 148 -24.34 -8.10 7.08
C ASN A 148 -25.43 -8.57 6.09
N GLU A 149 -26.00 -9.76 6.30
CA GLU A 149 -26.98 -10.35 5.37
C GLU A 149 -28.21 -9.45 5.12
N SER A 150 -28.60 -8.65 6.11
CA SER A 150 -29.69 -7.68 6.01
C SER A 150 -29.46 -6.58 4.97
N GLY A 151 -28.20 -6.30 4.62
CA GLY A 151 -27.81 -5.35 3.59
C GLY A 151 -27.69 -5.94 2.18
N PHE A 152 -27.83 -7.25 2.01
CA PHE A 152 -27.76 -7.88 0.69
C PHE A 152 -29.00 -7.54 -0.15
N CYS A 153 -28.81 -7.35 -1.46
CA CYS A 153 -29.92 -7.29 -2.41
C CYS A 153 -30.43 -8.70 -2.74
N PHE A 154 -31.69 -8.82 -3.16
CA PHE A 154 -32.37 -10.11 -3.44
C PHE A 154 -31.70 -11.03 -4.47
N ARG A 155 -30.62 -10.59 -5.15
CA ARG A 155 -29.88 -11.33 -6.17
C ARG A 155 -28.56 -11.94 -5.68
N HIS A 156 -28.06 -11.58 -4.49
CA HIS A 156 -26.77 -12.05 -3.99
C HIS A 156 -26.83 -12.45 -2.50
N GLY A 157 -25.81 -13.18 -2.02
CA GLY A 157 -25.78 -13.76 -0.68
C GLY A 157 -26.53 -15.10 -0.57
N PRO A 158 -26.68 -15.66 0.65
CA PRO A 158 -27.26 -16.99 0.87
C PRO A 158 -28.73 -17.09 0.41
N ASN A 159 -29.51 -16.03 0.63
CA ASN A 159 -30.95 -15.98 0.33
C ASN A 159 -31.26 -15.50 -1.10
N ALA A 160 -30.29 -15.53 -2.02
CA ALA A 160 -30.39 -15.00 -3.38
C ALA A 160 -31.40 -15.75 -4.26
N ARG A 161 -32.31 -15.02 -4.91
CA ARG A 161 -33.14 -15.53 -6.02
C ARG A 161 -32.32 -15.59 -7.30
N ARG A 162 -31.52 -16.65 -7.44
CA ARG A 162 -30.76 -16.95 -8.67
C ARG A 162 -31.74 -17.31 -9.81
N PRO A 163 -31.42 -16.96 -11.08
CA PRO A 163 -32.09 -17.55 -12.24
C PRO A 163 -31.98 -19.08 -12.22
N PRO A 164 -32.86 -19.82 -12.96
CA PRO A 164 -32.61 -21.23 -13.21
C PRO A 164 -31.23 -21.39 -13.87
N VAL A 165 -30.51 -22.45 -13.49
CA VAL A 165 -29.21 -22.77 -14.10
C VAL A 165 -29.44 -22.95 -15.61
N PRO A 166 -28.75 -22.21 -16.49
CA PRO A 166 -28.86 -22.43 -17.93
C PRO A 166 -28.41 -23.84 -18.28
N SER A 167 -28.92 -24.40 -19.38
CA SER A 167 -28.57 -25.77 -19.74
C SER A 167 -27.06 -25.93 -19.97
N SER A 168 -26.58 -27.15 -19.76
CA SER A 168 -25.18 -27.60 -19.99
C SER A 168 -24.59 -27.14 -21.34
N ASP A 169 -25.48 -26.93 -22.29
CA ASP A 169 -25.26 -26.78 -23.71
C ASP A 169 -25.02 -25.31 -24.11
N ILE A 170 -25.43 -24.33 -23.29
CA ILE A 170 -25.20 -22.89 -23.53
C ILE A 170 -23.70 -22.53 -23.39
N VAL A 171 -22.91 -23.40 -22.78
CA VAL A 171 -21.61 -23.10 -22.18
C VAL A 171 -20.43 -23.66 -22.98
N SER A 172 -20.63 -24.74 -23.74
CA SER A 172 -19.57 -25.58 -24.31
C SER A 172 -18.68 -24.85 -25.34
N LEU A 173 -19.24 -23.98 -26.18
CA LEU A 173 -18.43 -23.19 -27.14
C LEU A 173 -17.48 -22.20 -26.44
N GLY A 174 -17.87 -21.69 -25.26
CA GLY A 174 -17.02 -20.84 -24.45
C GLY A 174 -15.77 -21.55 -23.93
N GLU A 175 -15.88 -22.83 -23.58
CA GLU A 175 -14.74 -23.66 -23.12
C GLU A 175 -13.65 -23.82 -24.20
N PHE A 176 -13.98 -23.61 -25.48
CA PHE A 176 -13.02 -23.72 -26.60
C PHE A 176 -12.54 -22.38 -27.14
N ILE A 177 -13.36 -21.33 -27.12
CA ILE A 177 -12.93 -19.97 -27.54
C ILE A 177 -12.02 -19.33 -26.48
N ILE A 178 -12.39 -19.41 -25.19
CA ILE A 178 -11.72 -18.66 -24.11
C ILE A 178 -10.21 -18.95 -24.01
N PRO A 179 -9.73 -20.21 -24.08
CA PRO A 179 -8.28 -20.47 -24.08
C PRO A 179 -7.56 -19.81 -25.26
N LYS A 180 -8.09 -19.85 -26.49
CA LYS A 180 -7.47 -19.21 -27.66
C LYS A 180 -7.36 -17.69 -27.52
N LEU A 181 -8.30 -17.04 -26.83
CA LEU A 181 -8.20 -15.61 -26.52
C LEU A 181 -7.03 -15.29 -25.58
N PHE A 182 -6.79 -16.12 -24.55
CA PHE A 182 -5.62 -15.97 -23.67
C PHE A 182 -4.31 -16.36 -24.36
N VAL A 183 -4.30 -17.41 -25.19
CA VAL A 183 -3.16 -17.77 -26.04
C VAL A 183 -2.76 -16.59 -26.92
N ARG A 184 -3.73 -15.99 -27.62
CA ARG A 184 -3.51 -14.81 -28.48
C ARG A 184 -2.95 -13.63 -27.69
N LEU A 185 -3.47 -13.39 -26.49
CA LEU A 185 -3.02 -12.30 -25.62
C LEU A 185 -1.57 -12.50 -25.12
N PHE A 186 -1.21 -13.72 -24.72
CA PHE A 186 0.13 -14.01 -24.18
C PHE A 186 1.19 -14.09 -25.28
N LEU A 187 0.87 -14.64 -26.46
CA LEU A 187 1.73 -14.56 -27.64
C LEU A 187 2.01 -13.11 -28.06
N TYR A 188 1.11 -12.16 -27.78
CA TYR A 188 1.32 -10.73 -28.03
C TYR A 188 2.32 -10.09 -27.05
N PHE A 189 2.42 -10.62 -25.82
CA PHE A 189 3.26 -10.05 -24.76
C PHE A 189 4.65 -10.67 -24.66
N ARG A 190 4.80 -11.97 -24.97
CA ARG A 190 6.08 -12.70 -24.89
C ARG A 190 7.17 -12.08 -25.77
N GLY A 191 8.40 -12.03 -25.25
CA GLY A 191 9.54 -11.36 -25.89
C GLY A 191 9.61 -9.87 -25.58
N TRP A 192 9.03 -9.43 -24.47
CA TRP A 192 8.97 -8.03 -24.07
C TRP A 192 10.38 -7.42 -23.91
N VAL A 193 11.35 -8.17 -23.36
CA VAL A 193 12.77 -7.75 -23.27
C VAL A 193 13.31 -7.39 -24.65
N SER A 194 13.20 -8.30 -25.62
CA SER A 194 13.72 -8.09 -26.98
C SER A 194 13.03 -6.92 -27.68
N GLN A 195 11.69 -6.90 -27.64
CA GLN A 195 10.88 -5.82 -28.22
C GLN A 195 11.20 -4.46 -27.61
N GLN A 196 11.36 -4.36 -26.27
CA GLN A 196 11.77 -3.12 -25.60
C GLN A 196 13.20 -2.72 -25.99
N LEU A 197 14.15 -3.67 -26.04
CA LEU A 197 15.54 -3.37 -26.39
C LEU A 197 15.67 -2.84 -27.81
N ASP A 198 14.95 -3.40 -28.78
CA ASP A 198 14.94 -2.92 -30.17
C ASP A 198 14.25 -1.55 -30.30
N THR A 199 13.07 -1.39 -29.70
CA THR A 199 12.38 -0.10 -29.60
C THR A 199 13.28 0.97 -28.98
N THR A 200 14.06 0.62 -27.95
CA THR A 200 15.01 1.51 -27.28
C THR A 200 16.21 1.87 -28.17
N LYS A 201 16.68 0.97 -29.03
CA LYS A 201 17.75 1.27 -30.01
C LYS A 201 17.28 2.32 -31.02
N GLU A 202 16.06 2.18 -31.53
CA GLU A 202 15.44 3.15 -32.45
C GLU A 202 15.26 4.52 -31.80
N TYR A 203 14.66 4.56 -30.60
CA TYR A 203 14.42 5.81 -29.88
C TYR A 203 15.72 6.55 -29.46
N ARG A 204 16.82 5.84 -29.21
CA ARG A 204 18.15 6.46 -29.01
C ARG A 204 18.65 7.24 -30.22
N VAL A 205 18.26 6.87 -31.44
CA VAL A 205 18.57 7.65 -32.66
C VAL A 205 17.74 8.94 -32.71
N LEU A 206 16.53 8.92 -32.16
CA LEU A 206 15.57 10.03 -32.14
C LEU A 206 15.71 10.98 -30.92
N ARG A 207 16.60 10.68 -29.97
CA ARG A 207 16.88 11.44 -28.74
C ARG A 207 15.74 11.55 -27.71
N SER A 208 14.65 10.78 -27.84
CA SER A 208 13.67 10.60 -26.75
C SER A 208 13.93 9.28 -26.02
N GLY A 209 13.95 9.29 -24.69
CA GLY A 209 13.97 8.06 -23.91
C GLY A 209 12.59 7.40 -23.92
N ALA A 210 12.51 6.11 -24.24
CA ALA A 210 11.28 5.34 -24.10
C ALA A 210 11.17 4.80 -22.66
N SER A 211 10.23 5.34 -21.90
CA SER A 211 9.80 4.87 -20.58
C SER A 211 9.35 3.41 -20.60
N LYS A 212 9.56 2.68 -19.50
CA LYS A 212 9.09 1.28 -19.39
C LYS A 212 7.57 1.21 -19.33
N GLU A 213 6.92 2.15 -18.64
CA GLU A 213 5.46 2.24 -18.61
C GLU A 213 4.91 2.62 -19.98
N ILE A 214 5.50 3.61 -20.68
CA ILE A 214 5.04 4.00 -22.02
C ILE A 214 5.11 2.83 -23.00
N PHE A 215 6.18 2.03 -22.98
CA PHE A 215 6.27 0.82 -23.81
C PHE A 215 5.20 -0.23 -23.45
N GLY A 216 4.98 -0.49 -22.16
CA GLY A 216 3.92 -1.39 -21.69
C GLY A 216 2.52 -0.91 -22.10
N LEU A 217 2.23 0.38 -21.98
CA LEU A 217 0.97 1.00 -22.37
C LEU A 217 0.74 0.92 -23.89
N GLN A 218 1.78 1.09 -24.71
CA GLN A 218 1.68 0.90 -26.16
C GLN A 218 1.33 -0.56 -26.52
N LEU A 219 1.96 -1.53 -25.86
CA LEU A 219 1.69 -2.96 -26.09
C LEU A 219 0.25 -3.33 -25.69
N VAL A 220 -0.20 -2.87 -24.52
CA VAL A 220 -1.57 -3.04 -24.03
C VAL A 220 -2.60 -2.32 -24.92
N SER A 221 -2.26 -1.15 -25.46
CA SER A 221 -3.14 -0.41 -26.38
C SER A 221 -3.39 -1.17 -27.68
N ARG A 222 -2.40 -1.91 -28.20
CA ARG A 222 -2.58 -2.75 -29.39
C ARG A 222 -3.39 -4.02 -29.10
N ALA A 223 -3.25 -4.57 -27.89
CA ALA A 223 -4.07 -5.69 -27.40
C ALA A 223 -5.46 -5.27 -26.88
N HIS A 224 -5.82 -3.98 -26.91
CA HIS A 224 -6.96 -3.45 -26.15
C HIS A 224 -8.31 -4.09 -26.51
N ILE A 225 -8.59 -4.28 -27.81
CA ILE A 225 -9.84 -4.86 -28.32
C ILE A 225 -10.04 -6.30 -27.78
N LEU A 226 -8.95 -7.07 -27.70
CA LEU A 226 -8.95 -8.44 -27.16
C LEU A 226 -9.21 -8.45 -25.65
N ILE A 227 -8.52 -7.59 -24.89
CA ILE A 227 -8.72 -7.48 -23.43
C ILE A 227 -10.14 -6.99 -23.11
N GLU A 228 -10.67 -6.04 -23.87
CA GLU A 228 -12.04 -5.55 -23.72
C GLU A 228 -13.07 -6.64 -24.03
N PHE A 229 -12.85 -7.46 -25.06
CA PHE A 229 -13.72 -8.58 -25.38
C PHE A 229 -13.71 -9.65 -24.28
N ILE A 230 -12.54 -10.04 -23.74
CA ILE A 230 -12.48 -10.98 -22.61
C ILE A 230 -13.19 -10.40 -21.37
N GLN A 231 -13.07 -9.09 -21.12
CA GLN A 231 -13.82 -8.43 -20.03
C GLN A 231 -15.33 -8.46 -20.26
N GLU A 232 -15.79 -8.29 -21.51
CA GLU A 232 -17.20 -8.37 -21.91
C GLU A 232 -17.78 -9.77 -21.67
N LEU A 233 -17.01 -10.83 -21.95
CA LEU A 233 -17.40 -12.21 -21.63
C LEU A 233 -17.63 -12.42 -20.11
N ILE A 234 -16.85 -11.76 -19.25
CA ILE A 234 -17.05 -11.83 -17.77
C ILE A 234 -18.29 -11.03 -17.32
N ASP A 235 -18.63 -9.94 -18.04
CA ASP A 235 -19.84 -9.15 -17.80
C ASP A 235 -21.13 -9.89 -18.28
N TYR A 236 -21.05 -10.84 -19.23
CA TYR A 236 -22.17 -11.73 -19.62
C TYR A 236 -22.68 -12.64 -18.47
N GLY A 237 -21.91 -12.80 -17.39
CA GLY A 237 -22.38 -13.36 -16.12
C GLY A 237 -21.85 -14.74 -15.76
N GLY A 238 -22.54 -15.40 -14.80
CA GLY A 238 -22.07 -16.60 -14.09
C GLY A 238 -21.48 -17.70 -14.97
N PRO A 239 -22.25 -18.35 -15.87
CA PRO A 239 -21.78 -19.54 -16.58
C PRO A 239 -20.50 -19.32 -17.42
N ILE A 240 -20.37 -18.13 -18.03
CA ILE A 240 -19.19 -17.77 -18.82
C ILE A 240 -18.02 -17.41 -17.88
N ARG A 241 -18.30 -16.78 -16.73
CA ARG A 241 -17.32 -16.54 -15.67
C ARG A 241 -16.77 -17.85 -15.09
N ASP A 242 -17.63 -18.82 -14.82
CA ASP A 242 -17.27 -20.13 -14.26
C ASP A 242 -16.34 -20.88 -15.23
N VAL A 243 -16.61 -20.81 -16.55
CA VAL A 243 -15.70 -21.31 -17.61
C VAL A 243 -14.38 -20.54 -17.64
N LEU A 244 -14.42 -19.21 -17.54
CA LEU A 244 -13.22 -18.36 -17.52
C LEU A 244 -12.31 -18.71 -16.33
N VAL A 245 -12.87 -18.86 -15.13
CA VAL A 245 -12.16 -19.30 -13.93
C VAL A 245 -11.58 -20.70 -14.13
N LYS A 246 -12.40 -21.67 -14.54
CA LYS A 246 -11.98 -23.06 -14.78
C LYS A 246 -10.78 -23.14 -15.72
N ASN A 247 -10.83 -22.45 -16.87
CA ASN A 247 -9.71 -22.45 -17.84
C ASN A 247 -8.49 -21.68 -17.32
N LEU A 248 -8.67 -20.58 -16.59
CA LEU A 248 -7.56 -19.83 -16.01
C LEU A 248 -6.78 -20.63 -14.96
N LEU A 249 -7.45 -21.52 -14.23
CA LEU A 249 -6.87 -22.36 -13.17
C LEU A 249 -6.37 -23.74 -13.65
N ASP A 250 -6.76 -24.19 -14.85
CA ASP A 250 -6.41 -25.53 -15.33
C ASP A 250 -4.91 -25.67 -15.65
N ARG A 251 -4.21 -26.37 -14.75
CA ARG A 251 -2.78 -26.66 -14.85
C ARG A 251 -2.44 -27.71 -15.90
N GLN A 252 -3.41 -28.52 -16.34
CA GLN A 252 -3.20 -29.51 -17.40
C GLN A 252 -3.33 -28.86 -18.77
N LEU A 253 -4.40 -28.07 -18.99
CA LEU A 253 -4.56 -27.20 -20.15
C LEU A 253 -3.32 -26.32 -20.39
N TYR A 254 -2.83 -25.63 -19.36
CA TYR A 254 -1.63 -24.77 -19.52
C TYR A 254 -0.36 -25.57 -19.86
N LYS A 255 -0.20 -26.79 -19.32
CA LYS A 255 0.90 -27.69 -19.72
C LYS A 255 0.75 -28.14 -21.16
N ASP A 256 -0.46 -28.48 -21.59
CA ASP A 256 -0.75 -28.95 -22.96
C ASP A 256 -0.53 -27.86 -24.01
N LEU A 257 -0.95 -26.63 -23.73
CA LEU A 257 -0.63 -25.44 -24.52
C LEU A 257 0.88 -25.15 -24.62
N ASN A 258 1.70 -25.71 -23.73
CA ASN A 258 3.17 -25.57 -23.73
C ASN A 258 3.91 -26.85 -24.21
N LYS A 259 3.21 -27.91 -24.65
CA LYS A 259 3.84 -29.17 -25.10
C LYS A 259 4.43 -29.05 -26.51
N HIS A 260 5.46 -29.86 -26.77
CA HIS A 260 6.10 -29.97 -28.08
C HIS A 260 5.37 -30.99 -28.98
N SER A 261 4.83 -30.50 -30.11
CA SER A 261 4.23 -31.32 -31.16
C SER A 261 5.30 -31.94 -32.06
N ASN A 262 5.46 -33.27 -32.00
CA ASN A 262 6.50 -33.97 -32.78
C ASN A 262 6.21 -34.03 -34.30
N VAL A 263 5.04 -33.54 -34.74
CA VAL A 263 4.64 -33.50 -36.16
C VAL A 263 5.28 -32.31 -36.89
N ASP A 264 5.53 -31.20 -36.19
CA ASP A 264 6.04 -29.91 -36.69
C ASP A 264 7.26 -30.02 -37.60
N HIS A 265 8.16 -30.96 -37.36
CA HIS A 265 9.41 -31.10 -38.12
C HIS A 265 9.23 -31.66 -39.55
N THR A 266 8.04 -32.15 -39.92
CA THR A 266 7.87 -32.97 -41.13
C THR A 266 7.14 -32.29 -42.29
N LYS A 267 6.49 -31.14 -42.07
CA LYS A 267 5.81 -30.36 -43.13
C LYS A 267 6.46 -29.00 -43.30
N ASN A 268 7.40 -28.92 -44.25
CA ASN A 268 8.03 -27.67 -44.67
C ASN A 268 7.14 -26.89 -45.66
N SER A 269 5.83 -26.77 -45.36
CA SER A 269 4.79 -26.27 -46.26
C SER A 269 3.69 -25.52 -45.49
N ASP A 270 3.65 -24.20 -45.71
CA ASP A 270 2.59 -23.25 -45.36
C ASP A 270 2.22 -23.05 -43.88
N ARG A 271 1.71 -21.85 -43.60
CA ARG A 271 1.48 -21.33 -42.24
C ARG A 271 0.16 -21.84 -41.67
N VAL A 272 0.14 -23.07 -41.16
CA VAL A 272 -0.96 -23.52 -40.30
C VAL A 272 -0.78 -22.86 -38.92
N HIS A 273 -1.56 -21.82 -38.65
CA HIS A 273 -1.53 -21.05 -37.41
C HIS A 273 -2.24 -21.81 -36.27
N ASP A 274 -1.61 -22.84 -35.72
CA ASP A 274 -2.05 -23.49 -34.48
C ASP A 274 -1.98 -22.49 -33.30
N LEU A 275 -3.12 -22.08 -32.75
CA LEU A 275 -3.16 -21.26 -31.52
C LEU A 275 -2.90 -22.12 -30.27
N SER A 276 -1.64 -22.54 -30.16
CA SER A 276 -0.96 -23.06 -28.98
C SER A 276 -0.06 -21.96 -28.35
N LEU A 277 0.40 -22.11 -27.10
CA LEU A 277 1.37 -21.17 -26.49
C LEU A 277 2.80 -21.44 -27.00
N ASP A 278 2.94 -21.54 -28.33
CA ASP A 278 4.05 -22.08 -29.12
C ASP A 278 5.35 -22.23 -28.32
N TRP A 279 5.83 -23.47 -28.18
CA TRP A 279 7.05 -23.81 -27.44
C TRP A 279 8.26 -22.97 -27.88
N ARG A 280 8.29 -22.50 -29.13
CA ARG A 280 9.33 -21.58 -29.65
C ARG A 280 9.33 -20.24 -28.91
N THR A 281 8.18 -19.74 -28.46
CA THR A 281 8.06 -18.51 -27.65
C THR A 281 8.38 -18.72 -26.16
N ARG A 282 8.47 -19.98 -25.69
CA ARG A 282 8.69 -20.27 -24.26
C ARG A 282 10.04 -19.74 -23.75
N HIS A 283 11.08 -19.72 -24.60
CA HIS A 283 12.38 -19.15 -24.20
C HIS A 283 12.30 -17.62 -23.98
N LEU A 284 11.47 -16.91 -24.76
CA LEU A 284 11.23 -15.48 -24.60
C LEU A 284 10.51 -15.18 -23.28
N LEU A 285 9.51 -16.00 -22.91
CA LEU A 285 8.84 -15.89 -21.61
C LEU A 285 9.81 -16.11 -20.44
N LEU A 286 10.75 -17.06 -20.57
CA LEU A 286 11.77 -17.29 -19.54
C LEU A 286 12.75 -16.11 -19.43
N GLU A 287 13.20 -15.53 -20.55
CA GLU A 287 14.00 -14.29 -20.56
C GLU A 287 13.25 -13.11 -19.91
N ASP A 288 11.95 -12.98 -20.21
CA ASP A 288 11.09 -11.97 -19.60
C ASP A 288 10.97 -12.15 -18.07
N ILE A 289 10.84 -13.40 -17.60
CA ILE A 289 10.81 -13.74 -16.16
C ILE A 289 12.17 -13.50 -15.49
N GLU A 290 13.27 -14.01 -16.05
CA GLU A 290 14.64 -13.86 -15.50
C GLU A 290 15.11 -12.39 -15.42
N SER A 291 14.50 -11.51 -16.23
CA SER A 291 14.74 -10.08 -16.17
C SER A 291 14.03 -9.36 -15.01
N LEU A 292 13.02 -9.97 -14.37
CA LEU A 292 12.42 -9.47 -13.12
C LEU A 292 13.11 -10.11 -11.92
N LYS A 293 13.97 -9.35 -11.25
CA LYS A 293 14.71 -9.84 -10.08
C LYS A 293 14.07 -9.31 -8.78
N PRO A 294 13.78 -10.17 -7.80
CA PRO A 294 13.39 -9.71 -6.47
C PRO A 294 14.57 -9.03 -5.79
N VAL A 295 14.31 -8.03 -4.95
CA VAL A 295 15.36 -7.39 -4.14
C VAL A 295 15.94 -8.41 -3.16
N THR A 296 17.25 -8.61 -3.17
CA THR A 296 17.93 -9.53 -2.25
C THR A 296 18.03 -8.96 -0.85
N THR A 297 17.21 -9.48 0.07
CA THR A 297 17.44 -9.29 1.51
C THR A 297 18.72 -10.01 1.92
N THR A 298 19.58 -9.37 2.72
CA THR A 298 20.93 -9.84 3.07
C THR A 298 21.00 -11.12 3.93
N GLU A 299 19.86 -11.73 4.26
CA GLU A 299 19.76 -12.94 5.09
C GLU A 299 19.18 -14.16 4.37
N SER A 300 18.80 -14.06 3.08
CA SER A 300 18.22 -15.18 2.30
C SER A 300 19.12 -15.62 1.16
N SER A 301 19.68 -16.83 1.23
CA SER A 301 20.51 -17.43 0.17
C SER A 301 19.72 -17.99 -1.02
N ASP A 302 18.39 -17.91 -0.99
CA ASP A 302 17.48 -18.39 -2.03
C ASP A 302 17.42 -17.44 -3.24
N ASN A 303 18.59 -17.19 -3.84
CA ASN A 303 18.81 -16.39 -5.06
C ASN A 303 18.15 -16.99 -6.33
N ASN A 304 17.26 -17.97 -6.18
CA ASN A 304 16.65 -18.70 -7.30
C ASN A 304 15.21 -19.13 -6.98
N THR A 305 14.39 -18.21 -6.48
CA THR A 305 12.92 -18.33 -6.50
C THR A 305 12.41 -18.19 -7.93
N CYS A 306 12.68 -19.20 -8.77
CA CYS A 306 12.12 -19.31 -10.10
C CYS A 306 10.58 -19.34 -9.98
N TYR A 307 9.92 -18.32 -10.54
CA TYR A 307 8.47 -18.21 -10.52
C TYR A 307 7.86 -19.18 -11.54
N GLU A 308 7.73 -20.45 -11.15
CA GLU A 308 7.08 -21.46 -11.99
C GLU A 308 5.61 -21.11 -12.20
N LEU A 309 5.29 -20.74 -13.45
CA LEU A 309 3.93 -20.54 -13.93
C LEU A 309 3.31 -21.92 -14.20
N GLU A 310 2.20 -22.24 -13.53
CA GLU A 310 1.54 -23.55 -13.61
C GLU A 310 0.20 -23.51 -14.36
N CYS A 311 -0.44 -22.35 -14.45
CA CYS A 311 -1.74 -22.14 -15.11
C CYS A 311 -1.79 -20.79 -15.85
N LEU A 312 -2.81 -20.57 -16.69
CA LEU A 312 -2.99 -19.33 -17.45
C LEU A 312 -3.14 -18.09 -16.54
N LEU A 313 -3.69 -18.25 -15.33
CA LEU A 313 -3.76 -17.17 -14.33
C LEU A 313 -2.36 -16.73 -13.86
N ASP A 314 -1.39 -17.63 -13.77
CA ASP A 314 -0.04 -17.30 -13.33
C ASP A 314 0.66 -16.42 -14.37
N GLU A 315 0.53 -16.76 -15.66
CA GLU A 315 1.04 -15.93 -16.76
C GLU A 315 0.28 -14.59 -16.87
N LEU A 316 -1.03 -14.56 -16.60
CA LEU A 316 -1.80 -13.31 -16.54
C LEU A 316 -1.32 -12.36 -15.42
N ILE A 317 -1.03 -12.90 -14.23
CA ILE A 317 -0.51 -12.12 -13.10
C ILE A 317 0.92 -11.65 -13.38
N PHE A 318 1.76 -12.50 -13.97
CA PHE A 318 3.09 -12.11 -14.44
C PHE A 318 3.01 -10.92 -15.41
N TRP A 319 2.15 -10.98 -16.44
CA TRP A 319 1.97 -9.88 -17.38
C TRP A 319 1.37 -8.62 -16.73
N MET A 320 0.47 -8.77 -15.76
CA MET A 320 -0.04 -7.64 -14.96
C MET A 320 1.07 -6.92 -14.21
N VAL A 321 2.01 -7.64 -13.58
CA VAL A 321 3.18 -7.06 -12.89
C VAL A 321 4.16 -6.45 -13.90
N ARG A 322 4.53 -7.21 -14.92
CA ARG A 322 5.53 -6.84 -15.94
C ARG A 322 5.15 -5.59 -16.74
N LEU A 323 3.86 -5.41 -17.00
CA LEU A 323 3.32 -4.25 -17.74
C LEU A 323 2.94 -3.08 -16.81
N ILE A 324 3.40 -3.09 -15.54
CA ILE A 324 3.23 -2.01 -14.56
C ILE A 324 1.72 -1.77 -14.26
N PHE A 325 1.01 -2.87 -13.97
CA PHE A 325 -0.40 -2.90 -13.56
C PHE A 325 -1.36 -2.17 -14.51
N PRO A 326 -1.47 -2.54 -15.81
CA PRO A 326 -2.36 -1.86 -16.74
C PRO A 326 -3.82 -1.96 -16.27
N GLN A 327 -4.51 -0.82 -16.15
CA GLN A 327 -5.84 -0.74 -15.53
C GLN A 327 -6.87 -1.70 -16.15
N VAL A 328 -6.74 -2.02 -17.45
CA VAL A 328 -7.62 -2.99 -18.13
C VAL A 328 -7.37 -4.44 -17.69
N ILE A 329 -6.11 -4.83 -17.41
CA ILE A 329 -5.76 -6.15 -16.88
C ILE A 329 -6.12 -6.23 -15.39
N VAL A 330 -5.87 -5.16 -14.63
CA VAL A 330 -6.29 -5.06 -13.21
C VAL A 330 -7.82 -5.22 -13.10
N ASN A 331 -8.58 -4.50 -13.90
CA ASN A 331 -10.04 -4.64 -13.98
C ASN A 331 -10.47 -6.08 -14.31
N LEU A 332 -9.78 -6.74 -15.27
CA LEU A 332 -10.08 -8.10 -15.68
C LEU A 332 -9.96 -9.07 -14.48
N CYS A 333 -8.82 -9.05 -13.78
CA CYS A 333 -8.59 -9.89 -12.60
C CYS A 333 -9.57 -9.60 -11.46
N LEU A 334 -9.75 -8.32 -11.10
CA LEU A 334 -10.70 -7.91 -10.05
C LEU A 334 -12.16 -8.25 -10.42
N SER A 335 -12.49 -8.35 -11.71
CA SER A 335 -13.82 -8.76 -12.15
C SER A 335 -14.17 -10.22 -11.80
N LEU A 336 -13.18 -11.08 -11.51
CA LEU A 336 -13.34 -12.49 -11.18
C LEU A 336 -13.39 -12.84 -9.68
N LEU A 337 -12.93 -11.96 -8.76
CA LEU A 337 -12.85 -12.21 -7.29
C LEU A 337 -14.16 -12.60 -6.56
N SER A 338 -15.29 -12.68 -7.26
CA SER A 338 -16.54 -13.25 -6.73
C SER A 338 -16.53 -14.77 -6.64
N ASP A 339 -15.60 -15.44 -7.33
CA ASP A 339 -15.31 -16.87 -7.16
C ASP A 339 -14.21 -17.07 -6.12
N VAL A 340 -14.40 -18.03 -5.20
CA VAL A 340 -13.53 -18.22 -4.03
C VAL A 340 -12.22 -18.89 -4.41
N GLU A 341 -12.24 -19.94 -5.24
CA GLU A 341 -11.03 -20.65 -5.67
C GLU A 341 -10.13 -19.74 -6.51
N TYR A 342 -10.74 -18.98 -7.44
CA TYR A 342 -10.04 -17.92 -8.16
C TYR A 342 -9.42 -16.89 -7.23
N ARG A 343 -10.21 -16.32 -6.30
CA ARG A 343 -9.79 -15.25 -5.39
C ARG A 343 -8.57 -15.67 -4.57
N ASP A 344 -8.58 -16.89 -4.04
CA ASP A 344 -7.55 -17.37 -3.13
C ASP A 344 -6.27 -17.77 -3.87
N ILE A 345 -6.37 -18.34 -5.08
CA ILE A 345 -5.22 -18.60 -5.96
C ILE A 345 -4.62 -17.28 -6.49
N PHE A 346 -5.46 -16.34 -6.93
CA PHE A 346 -5.03 -15.01 -7.40
C PHE A 346 -4.27 -14.27 -6.29
N ALA A 347 -4.84 -14.22 -5.08
CA ALA A 347 -4.22 -13.56 -3.93
C ALA A 347 -2.84 -14.15 -3.60
N ARG A 348 -2.73 -15.48 -3.50
CA ARG A 348 -1.45 -16.17 -3.26
C ARG A 348 -0.41 -15.84 -4.33
N ARG A 349 -0.80 -15.81 -5.60
CA ARG A 349 0.13 -15.55 -6.70
C ARG A 349 0.53 -14.08 -6.80
N PHE A 350 -0.41 -13.14 -6.63
CA PHE A 350 -0.13 -11.70 -6.55
C PHE A 350 0.90 -11.39 -5.46
N PHE A 351 0.67 -11.85 -4.22
CA PHE A 351 1.61 -11.62 -3.13
C PHE A 351 2.91 -12.43 -3.25
N SER A 352 2.95 -13.52 -4.03
CA SER A 352 4.22 -14.22 -4.28
C SER A 352 5.27 -13.31 -4.93
N TRP A 353 4.84 -12.46 -5.88
CA TRP A 353 5.65 -11.49 -6.64
C TRP A 353 6.00 -10.20 -5.89
N TYR A 354 5.51 -9.99 -4.67
CA TYR A 354 5.52 -8.68 -3.99
C TYR A 354 6.92 -8.05 -3.80
N LEU A 355 7.97 -8.88 -3.67
CA LEU A 355 9.38 -8.45 -3.64
C LEU A 355 9.91 -7.95 -5.00
N CYS A 356 9.36 -8.42 -6.12
CA CYS A 356 9.64 -7.87 -7.45
C CYS A 356 8.84 -6.57 -7.69
N ILE A 357 7.63 -6.47 -7.12
CA ILE A 357 6.82 -5.24 -7.16
C ILE A 357 7.54 -4.10 -6.40
N ALA A 358 8.23 -4.42 -5.29
CA ALA A 358 9.10 -3.48 -4.58
C ALA A 358 10.22 -2.92 -5.47
N GLU A 359 10.96 -3.77 -6.20
CA GLU A 359 12.03 -3.34 -7.12
C GLU A 359 11.48 -2.48 -8.27
N ILE A 360 10.32 -2.86 -8.83
CA ILE A 360 9.65 -2.06 -9.87
C ILE A 360 9.32 -0.66 -9.32
N ILE A 361 8.77 -0.55 -8.10
CA ILE A 361 8.46 0.77 -7.52
C ILE A 361 9.73 1.60 -7.22
N VAL A 362 10.83 0.96 -6.81
CA VAL A 362 12.16 1.61 -6.68
C VAL A 362 12.64 2.15 -8.03
N GLU A 363 12.55 1.35 -9.09
CA GLU A 363 12.99 1.74 -10.42
C GLU A 363 12.15 2.89 -10.99
N LEU A 364 10.82 2.79 -10.93
CA LEU A 364 9.89 3.83 -11.36
C LEU A 364 10.14 5.15 -10.61
N SER A 365 10.34 5.08 -9.28
CA SER A 365 10.68 6.27 -8.45
C SER A 365 11.98 6.94 -8.88
N SER A 366 12.89 6.19 -9.52
CA SER A 366 14.22 6.67 -9.92
C SER A 366 14.28 7.14 -11.39
N GLN A 367 13.39 6.64 -12.26
CA GLN A 367 13.47 6.84 -13.73
C GLN A 367 12.28 7.59 -14.34
N GLU A 368 11.08 7.51 -13.76
CA GLU A 368 9.84 7.99 -14.37
C GLU A 368 9.31 9.28 -13.67
N ASP A 369 8.13 9.78 -14.05
CA ASP A 369 7.47 10.92 -13.41
C ASP A 369 6.50 10.54 -12.27
N ASP A 370 6.06 11.54 -11.50
CA ASP A 370 5.25 11.31 -10.30
C ASP A 370 3.83 10.78 -10.60
N HIS A 371 3.26 11.05 -11.77
CA HIS A 371 1.96 10.49 -12.15
C HIS A 371 2.07 9.00 -12.51
N THR A 372 3.15 8.58 -13.18
CA THR A 372 3.46 7.16 -13.40
C THR A 372 3.65 6.43 -12.07
N VAL A 373 4.46 6.98 -11.16
CA VAL A 373 4.76 6.39 -9.84
C VAL A 373 3.50 6.27 -8.97
N TYR A 374 2.74 7.36 -8.83
CA TYR A 374 1.47 7.36 -8.07
C TYR A 374 0.42 6.45 -8.73
N GLY A 375 0.35 6.46 -10.06
CA GLY A 375 -0.56 5.61 -10.83
C GLY A 375 -0.31 4.13 -10.61
N ALA A 376 0.95 3.68 -10.66
CA ALA A 376 1.32 2.30 -10.35
C ALA A 376 0.98 1.92 -8.90
N GLY A 377 1.39 2.74 -7.92
CA GLY A 377 1.11 2.51 -6.50
C GLY A 377 -0.39 2.42 -6.19
N SER A 378 -1.19 3.34 -6.72
CA SER A 378 -2.66 3.33 -6.57
C SER A 378 -3.30 2.06 -7.15
N ARG A 379 -2.81 1.57 -8.30
CA ARG A 379 -3.30 0.33 -8.92
C ARG A 379 -2.91 -0.92 -8.13
N ILE A 380 -1.75 -0.93 -7.47
CA ILE A 380 -1.33 -1.99 -6.54
C ILE A 380 -2.21 -2.00 -5.29
N VAL A 381 -2.39 -0.85 -4.62
CA VAL A 381 -3.23 -0.74 -3.40
C VAL A 381 -4.69 -1.13 -3.68
N HIS A 382 -5.21 -0.82 -4.87
CA HIS A 382 -6.56 -1.23 -5.26
C HIS A 382 -6.70 -2.76 -5.45
N ILE A 383 -5.62 -3.49 -5.72
CA ILE A 383 -5.62 -4.96 -5.73
C ILE A 383 -5.51 -5.50 -4.31
N SER A 384 -4.51 -5.04 -3.56
CA SER A 384 -4.20 -5.55 -2.23
C SER A 384 -5.33 -5.33 -1.23
N VAL A 385 -5.97 -4.15 -1.20
CA VAL A 385 -7.05 -3.84 -0.24
C VAL A 385 -8.30 -4.70 -0.44
N GLN A 386 -8.51 -5.27 -1.64
CA GLN A 386 -9.61 -6.22 -1.91
C GLN A 386 -9.33 -7.63 -1.35
N ILE A 387 -8.08 -7.91 -0.98
CA ILE A 387 -7.62 -9.19 -0.41
C ILE A 387 -7.37 -9.02 1.10
N LEU A 388 -6.68 -7.93 1.48
CA LEU A 388 -6.24 -7.67 2.85
C LEU A 388 -7.37 -7.26 3.80
N SER A 389 -8.60 -7.09 3.31
CA SER A 389 -9.76 -6.73 4.13
C SER A 389 -10.29 -7.87 5.02
N SER A 390 -9.98 -9.13 4.73
CA SER A 390 -10.46 -10.29 5.50
C SER A 390 -9.35 -10.92 6.34
N GLU A 391 -9.48 -10.91 7.67
CA GLU A 391 -8.51 -11.54 8.59
C GLU A 391 -8.30 -13.03 8.24
N ALA A 392 -9.39 -13.75 7.92
CA ALA A 392 -9.34 -15.16 7.55
C ALA A 392 -8.53 -15.41 6.26
N GLN A 393 -8.71 -14.56 5.24
CA GLN A 393 -7.93 -14.67 4.00
C GLN A 393 -6.45 -14.29 4.23
N CYS A 394 -6.19 -13.27 5.04
CA CYS A 394 -4.83 -12.90 5.41
C CYS A 394 -4.12 -14.00 6.20
N ILE A 395 -4.80 -14.67 7.14
CA ILE A 395 -4.26 -15.82 7.90
C ILE A 395 -3.97 -17.02 6.98
N MET A 396 -4.82 -17.30 6.00
CA MET A 396 -4.57 -18.35 4.99
C MET A 396 -3.28 -18.05 4.20
N LEU A 397 -3.15 -16.84 3.66
CA LEU A 397 -1.96 -16.40 2.91
C LEU A 397 -0.70 -16.34 3.80
N ASP A 398 -0.84 -15.95 5.06
CA ASP A 398 0.22 -15.96 6.07
C ASP A 398 0.76 -17.37 6.34
N ASN A 399 -0.11 -18.37 6.38
CA ASN A 399 0.26 -19.78 6.51
C ASN A 399 0.86 -20.38 5.22
N GLU A 400 0.37 -19.97 4.04
CA GLU A 400 0.78 -20.57 2.74
C GLU A 400 2.04 -19.96 2.12
N ILE A 401 2.26 -18.65 2.25
CA ILE A 401 3.35 -17.93 1.57
C ILE A 401 4.13 -16.95 2.45
N ASP A 402 3.92 -16.98 3.77
CA ASP A 402 4.58 -16.09 4.73
C ASP A 402 4.31 -14.60 4.40
N LEU A 403 3.03 -14.29 4.18
CA LEU A 403 2.53 -12.97 3.75
C LEU A 403 3.10 -11.83 4.60
N ARG A 404 3.13 -12.01 5.93
CA ARG A 404 3.70 -11.03 6.87
C ARG A 404 5.16 -10.70 6.58
N TYR A 405 5.98 -11.72 6.30
CA TYR A 405 7.40 -11.55 5.99
C TYR A 405 7.60 -10.92 4.61
N LYS A 406 6.78 -11.30 3.62
CA LYS A 406 6.81 -10.71 2.27
C LYS A 406 6.47 -9.22 2.28
N ILE A 407 5.45 -8.79 3.03
CA ILE A 407 5.06 -7.38 3.12
C ILE A 407 6.15 -6.55 3.81
N ILE A 408 6.61 -6.94 5.01
CA ILE A 408 7.64 -6.17 5.73
C ILE A 408 8.99 -6.13 4.99
N SER A 409 9.38 -7.24 4.34
CA SER A 409 10.61 -7.25 3.54
C SER A 409 10.52 -6.31 2.34
N SER A 410 9.38 -6.29 1.65
CA SER A 410 9.15 -5.40 0.50
C SER A 410 9.17 -3.92 0.91
N ALA A 411 8.52 -3.58 2.04
CA ALA A 411 8.58 -2.26 2.65
C ALA A 411 10.02 -1.82 2.98
N CYS A 412 10.80 -2.69 3.62
CA CYS A 412 12.21 -2.45 3.92
C CYS A 412 13.05 -2.24 2.66
N CYS A 413 12.85 -3.05 1.63
CA CYS A 413 13.58 -2.96 0.37
C CYS A 413 13.38 -1.61 -0.32
N VAL A 414 12.13 -1.13 -0.42
CA VAL A 414 11.84 0.17 -1.08
C VAL A 414 12.58 1.33 -0.39
N LEU A 415 12.50 1.40 0.94
CA LEU A 415 13.04 2.54 1.70
C LEU A 415 14.56 2.47 1.93
N LYS A 416 15.17 1.28 1.98
CA LYS A 416 16.63 1.12 2.18
C LYS A 416 17.49 1.70 1.03
N THR A 417 16.89 2.06 -0.10
CA THR A 417 17.59 2.59 -1.29
C THR A 417 18.22 3.98 -1.12
N GLY A 418 17.71 4.79 -0.19
CA GLY A 418 18.20 6.16 0.06
C GLY A 418 18.54 6.39 1.53
N VAL A 419 19.57 5.72 2.02
CA VAL A 419 20.15 5.93 3.36
C VAL A 419 21.48 6.66 3.29
N GLN A 420 21.77 7.45 4.31
CA GLN A 420 23.02 8.22 4.49
C GLN A 420 23.55 8.04 5.92
N LYS A 421 24.84 8.33 6.13
CA LYS A 421 25.42 8.36 7.49
C LYS A 421 24.74 9.44 8.34
N SER A 422 24.38 9.09 9.58
CA SER A 422 23.94 10.05 10.58
C SER A 422 25.13 10.80 11.16
N THR A 423 25.02 12.11 11.28
CA THR A 423 26.02 12.97 11.93
C THR A 423 25.68 13.28 13.40
N ILE A 424 24.71 12.57 14.00
CA ILE A 424 24.51 12.57 15.45
C ILE A 424 25.65 11.80 16.12
N THR A 425 26.30 12.43 17.10
CA THR A 425 27.34 11.84 17.94
C THR A 425 27.38 12.54 19.30
N GLN A 426 28.21 12.06 20.24
CA GLN A 426 28.65 12.76 21.45
C GLN A 426 30.13 13.23 21.40
N ALA A 427 30.83 13.06 20.27
CA ALA A 427 32.21 13.55 20.09
C ALA A 427 32.29 15.09 20.07
N LYS A 428 32.82 15.66 21.15
CA LYS A 428 32.75 17.10 21.50
C LYS A 428 33.29 18.06 20.45
N ASP A 429 34.27 17.63 19.66
CA ASP A 429 34.97 18.46 18.69
C ASP A 429 34.06 18.91 17.52
N TYR A 430 32.93 18.23 17.29
CA TYR A 430 32.05 18.44 16.14
C TYR A 430 30.82 19.35 16.40
N PHE A 431 30.71 19.98 17.57
CA PHE A 431 29.48 20.69 17.96
C PHE A 431 29.55 22.22 17.90
N TYR A 432 30.71 22.79 17.62
CA TYR A 432 30.92 24.25 17.71
C TYR A 432 31.15 24.92 16.34
N GLU A 433 31.39 24.14 15.30
CA GLU A 433 31.27 24.60 13.92
C GLU A 433 29.78 24.65 13.51
N CYS A 434 29.37 25.72 12.83
CA CYS A 434 27.95 26.00 12.52
C CYS A 434 27.40 25.17 11.34
N SER A 435 28.02 24.02 11.05
CA SER A 435 27.91 23.27 9.81
C SER A 435 27.84 21.76 10.11
N PRO A 436 27.21 20.94 9.25
CA PRO A 436 27.33 19.50 9.34
C PRO A 436 28.80 19.08 9.16
N PRO A 437 29.33 18.14 9.97
CA PRO A 437 30.68 17.62 9.80
C PRO A 437 30.75 16.70 8.57
N SER A 438 31.94 16.53 7.97
CA SER A 438 32.10 15.57 6.88
C SER A 438 31.92 14.14 7.38
N THR A 439 31.10 13.36 6.67
CA THR A 439 30.74 11.98 7.04
C THR A 439 31.86 10.94 6.79
N ASP A 440 33.09 11.38 6.50
CA ASP A 440 34.19 10.50 6.08
C ASP A 440 34.68 9.57 7.20
N ASP A 441 34.52 9.94 8.48
CA ASP A 441 34.97 9.08 9.59
C ASP A 441 34.00 7.92 9.88
N ASP A 442 34.28 6.77 9.27
CA ASP A 442 33.62 5.48 9.54
C ASP A 442 33.66 5.03 11.00
N ARG A 443 34.62 5.53 11.80
CA ARG A 443 34.73 5.18 13.24
C ARG A 443 33.74 5.95 14.10
N LEU A 444 33.25 7.07 13.59
CA LEU A 444 32.35 7.97 14.30
C LEU A 444 30.91 7.84 13.79
N PHE A 445 30.71 7.91 12.48
CA PHE A 445 29.38 7.98 11.86
C PHE A 445 28.86 6.58 11.47
N LYS A 446 28.67 5.73 12.49
CA LYS A 446 28.29 4.32 12.35
C LYS A 446 26.82 4.08 12.04
N TRP A 447 25.94 5.02 12.40
CA TRP A 447 24.49 4.88 12.22
C TRP A 447 24.05 5.37 10.84
N LEU A 448 23.09 4.70 10.22
CA LEU A 448 22.49 5.10 8.96
C LEU A 448 21.08 5.68 9.20
N VAL A 449 20.73 6.73 8.48
CA VAL A 449 19.39 7.36 8.50
C VAL A 449 18.84 7.53 7.08
N TYR A 450 17.53 7.57 6.94
CA TYR A 450 16.89 7.91 5.67
C TYR A 450 17.22 9.35 5.25
N SER A 451 17.65 9.52 4.00
CA SER A 451 17.91 10.83 3.41
C SER A 451 16.64 11.38 2.78
N VAL A 452 16.01 12.37 3.40
CA VAL A 452 14.78 12.98 2.88
C VAL A 452 15.01 13.67 1.52
N ASP A 453 16.25 14.04 1.20
CA ASP A 453 16.63 14.68 -0.07
C ASP A 453 17.03 13.69 -1.17
N ALA A 454 17.68 12.57 -0.84
CA ALA A 454 18.18 11.61 -1.83
C ALA A 454 17.24 10.40 -2.07
N ASN A 455 16.44 10.01 -1.07
CA ASN A 455 15.58 8.82 -1.14
C ASN A 455 14.37 9.06 -2.05
N GLN A 456 14.46 8.61 -3.31
CA GLN A 456 13.40 8.86 -4.30
C GLN A 456 12.05 8.25 -3.91
N PRO A 457 11.96 7.00 -3.40
CA PRO A 457 10.70 6.46 -2.93
C PRO A 457 10.04 7.26 -1.79
N LEU A 458 10.83 7.73 -0.82
CA LEU A 458 10.38 8.62 0.26
C LEU A 458 9.84 9.95 -0.31
N ARG A 459 10.63 10.61 -1.18
CA ARG A 459 10.29 11.90 -1.80
C ARG A 459 9.03 11.89 -2.64
N ARG A 460 8.79 10.80 -3.39
CA ARG A 460 7.62 10.62 -4.26
C ARG A 460 6.50 9.83 -3.59
N THR A 461 6.58 9.65 -2.28
CA THR A 461 5.65 8.87 -1.41
C THR A 461 5.30 7.46 -1.90
N SER A 462 6.09 6.86 -2.80
CA SER A 462 5.78 5.58 -3.44
C SER A 462 5.85 4.38 -2.49
N PHE A 463 6.61 4.54 -1.39
CA PHE A 463 6.62 3.63 -0.24
C PHE A 463 5.24 3.43 0.39
N TRP A 464 4.32 4.40 0.25
CA TRP A 464 2.98 4.35 0.84
C TRP A 464 2.19 3.12 0.38
N THR A 465 2.42 2.66 -0.85
CA THR A 465 1.90 1.40 -1.41
C THR A 465 2.08 0.22 -0.44
N PHE A 466 3.28 0.08 0.11
CA PHE A 466 3.68 -1.02 1.00
C PHE A 466 3.33 -0.73 2.47
N MET A 467 3.20 0.55 2.84
CA MET A 467 2.75 0.94 4.18
C MET A 467 1.25 0.73 4.36
N SER A 468 0.42 1.10 3.38
CA SER A 468 -1.01 0.81 3.38
C SER A 468 -1.26 -0.69 3.60
N ASP A 469 -0.54 -1.55 2.86
CA ASP A 469 -0.68 -3.01 2.99
C ASP A 469 -0.18 -3.54 4.34
N LEU A 470 0.91 -2.98 4.88
CA LEU A 470 1.40 -3.33 6.24
C LEU A 470 0.43 -2.87 7.33
N GLN A 471 -0.10 -1.65 7.23
CA GLN A 471 -1.09 -1.08 8.14
C GLN A 471 -2.36 -1.95 8.16
N ASN A 472 -2.90 -2.30 6.98
CA ASN A 472 -4.05 -3.20 6.81
C ASN A 472 -3.80 -4.63 7.33
N LEU A 473 -2.56 -5.14 7.22
CA LEU A 473 -2.21 -6.44 7.81
C LEU A 473 -2.19 -6.37 9.35
N LEU A 474 -1.69 -5.27 9.91
CA LEU A 474 -1.51 -5.08 11.36
C LEU A 474 -2.78 -4.63 12.09
N THR A 475 -3.83 -4.18 11.40
CA THR A 475 -5.17 -3.99 12.01
C THR A 475 -5.83 -5.32 12.40
N HIS A 476 -5.43 -6.42 11.78
CA HIS A 476 -5.91 -7.76 12.14
C HIS A 476 -5.17 -8.27 13.38
N GLY A 477 -5.89 -8.37 14.49
CA GLY A 477 -5.28 -8.60 15.81
C GLY A 477 -4.49 -9.91 15.92
N GLU A 478 -4.90 -10.97 15.21
CA GLU A 478 -4.15 -12.22 15.19
C GLU A 478 -2.85 -12.12 14.41
N LEU A 479 -2.85 -11.38 13.29
CA LEU A 479 -1.65 -11.20 12.47
C LEU A 479 -0.65 -10.25 13.13
N ALA A 480 -1.11 -9.22 13.83
CA ALA A 480 -0.25 -8.38 14.67
C ALA A 480 0.45 -9.17 15.79
N ARG A 481 -0.25 -10.10 16.47
CA ARG A 481 0.37 -11.01 17.46
C ARG A 481 1.39 -11.95 16.82
N ARG A 482 1.08 -12.55 15.67
CA ARG A 482 2.02 -13.41 14.91
C ARG A 482 3.26 -12.64 14.45
N PHE A 483 3.08 -11.41 13.97
CA PHE A 483 4.14 -10.53 13.51
C PHE A 483 5.16 -10.19 14.62
N LEU A 484 4.68 -9.96 15.84
CA LEU A 484 5.53 -9.71 17.02
C LEU A 484 6.37 -10.93 17.41
N PHE A 485 5.82 -12.14 17.29
CA PHE A 485 6.49 -13.37 17.71
C PHE A 485 7.47 -13.92 16.65
N ASP A 486 7.23 -13.62 15.36
CA ASP A 486 8.16 -13.96 14.29
C ASP A 486 9.40 -13.06 14.33
N SER A 487 10.53 -13.65 14.71
CA SER A 487 11.80 -12.94 14.91
C SER A 487 12.42 -12.36 13.62
N ARG A 488 11.98 -12.78 12.43
CA ARG A 488 12.37 -12.17 11.15
C ARG A 488 11.50 -10.96 10.85
N CYS A 489 10.20 -11.04 11.14
CA CYS A 489 9.26 -9.95 10.93
C CYS A 489 9.53 -8.79 11.90
N MET A 490 9.71 -9.09 13.19
CA MET A 490 10.06 -8.07 14.18
C MET A 490 11.47 -7.48 13.94
N ARG A 491 12.44 -8.28 13.43
CA ARG A 491 13.73 -7.74 12.96
C ARG A 491 13.54 -6.80 11.77
N GLY A 492 12.76 -7.21 10.77
CA GLY A 492 12.40 -6.38 9.61
C GLY A 492 11.75 -5.05 10.03
N TYR A 493 10.87 -5.07 11.04
CA TYR A 493 10.26 -3.86 11.56
C TYR A 493 11.25 -2.96 12.30
N VAL A 494 12.14 -3.50 13.15
CA VAL A 494 13.22 -2.71 13.75
C VAL A 494 14.16 -2.13 12.67
N ASP A 495 14.47 -2.89 11.62
CA ASP A 495 15.26 -2.46 10.45
C ASP A 495 14.57 -1.36 9.62
N LEU A 496 13.24 -1.27 9.65
CA LEU A 496 12.43 -0.24 9.00
C LEU A 496 12.39 1.05 9.83
N ILE A 497 12.28 0.94 11.15
CA ILE A 497 12.15 2.10 12.05
C ILE A 497 13.52 2.68 12.43
N ALA A 498 14.57 1.86 12.54
CA ALA A 498 15.90 2.30 12.98
C ALA A 498 16.50 3.45 12.14
N PRO A 499 16.42 3.47 10.79
CA PRO A 499 16.95 4.59 9.99
C PRO A 499 16.11 5.87 10.07
N MET A 500 14.98 5.87 10.79
CA MET A 500 14.26 7.10 11.13
C MET A 500 14.85 7.77 12.39
N GLN A 501 15.55 7.01 13.25
CA GLN A 501 16.14 7.52 14.49
C GLN A 501 17.26 8.51 14.19
N GLY A 502 16.97 9.80 14.35
CA GLY A 502 17.91 10.89 14.07
C GLY A 502 17.94 11.39 12.63
N MET A 503 16.96 11.04 11.79
CA MET A 503 16.83 11.61 10.44
C MET A 503 16.50 13.12 10.48
N ASN A 504 16.62 13.82 9.35
CA ASN A 504 16.30 15.25 9.21
C ASN A 504 16.92 16.12 10.33
N LEU A 505 18.25 16.15 10.39
CA LEU A 505 19.02 16.72 11.50
C LEU A 505 19.28 18.22 11.32
N ASN A 506 18.96 19.03 12.34
CA ASN A 506 19.12 20.47 12.33
C ASN A 506 20.44 20.89 13.01
N TYR A 507 21.21 21.76 12.35
CA TYR A 507 22.42 22.41 12.89
C TYR A 507 22.17 23.91 13.10
N ARG A 508 22.51 24.45 14.27
CA ARG A 508 22.21 25.85 14.64
C ARG A 508 23.20 26.83 14.04
N ILE A 509 22.72 27.81 13.26
CA ILE A 509 23.57 28.79 12.59
C ILE A 509 23.93 29.95 13.54
N ILE A 510 25.13 29.90 14.14
CA ILE A 510 25.59 30.89 15.14
C ILE A 510 26.18 32.16 14.49
N THR A 511 26.74 32.04 13.28
CA THR A 511 27.40 33.12 12.52
C THR A 511 26.95 33.13 11.06
N GLY A 512 27.25 34.20 10.31
CA GLY A 512 26.78 34.39 8.94
C GLY A 512 25.41 35.07 8.84
N ASP A 513 24.91 35.12 7.60
CA ASP A 513 23.64 35.74 7.23
C ASP A 513 22.42 34.87 7.61
N HIS A 514 21.22 35.43 7.46
CA HIS A 514 19.96 34.74 7.72
C HIS A 514 19.48 34.00 6.45
N LEU A 515 19.02 32.75 6.61
CA LEU A 515 18.39 32.00 5.53
C LEU A 515 16.97 32.53 5.27
N GLU A 516 16.83 33.42 4.29
CA GLU A 516 15.53 34.00 3.88
C GLU A 516 14.55 32.97 3.30
N TYR A 517 15.06 31.90 2.67
CA TYR A 517 14.27 30.85 2.03
C TYR A 517 14.56 29.49 2.64
N ASP A 518 13.50 28.79 3.03
CA ASP A 518 13.51 27.49 3.66
C ASP A 518 13.17 26.40 2.63
N ASN A 519 14.17 25.58 2.29
CA ASN A 519 14.04 24.48 1.34
C ASN A 519 13.98 23.09 2.03
N GLN A 520 13.93 23.02 3.37
CA GLN A 520 14.01 21.72 4.05
C GLN A 520 12.67 20.95 4.00
N PRO A 521 12.66 19.67 3.59
CA PRO A 521 11.45 18.85 3.49
C PRO A 521 10.96 18.30 4.84
N TYR A 522 10.99 19.10 5.91
CA TYR A 522 10.61 18.62 7.26
C TYR A 522 9.14 18.18 7.37
N GLN A 523 8.23 18.79 6.61
CA GLN A 523 6.82 18.38 6.57
C GLN A 523 6.67 16.91 6.12
N LEU A 524 7.47 16.52 5.12
CA LEU A 524 7.54 15.14 4.62
C LEU A 524 8.18 14.22 5.67
N ALA A 525 9.22 14.66 6.39
CA ALA A 525 9.84 13.86 7.45
C ALA A 525 8.88 13.55 8.61
N PHE A 526 8.04 14.51 9.03
CA PHE A 526 7.00 14.30 10.05
C PHE A 526 5.90 13.34 9.56
N HIS A 527 5.39 13.53 8.34
CA HIS A 527 4.39 12.62 7.77
C HIS A 527 4.95 11.20 7.57
N PHE A 528 6.21 11.08 7.17
CA PHE A 528 6.90 9.80 7.00
C PHE A 528 7.03 9.02 8.32
N GLU A 529 7.49 9.64 9.42
CA GLU A 529 7.51 9.00 10.74
C GLU A 529 6.10 8.63 11.23
N TRP A 530 5.08 9.42 10.90
CA TRP A 530 3.69 9.08 11.22
C TRP A 530 3.19 7.83 10.48
N GLU A 531 3.31 7.78 9.16
CA GLU A 531 2.81 6.68 8.32
C GLU A 531 3.54 5.35 8.56
N VAL A 532 4.88 5.40 8.66
CA VAL A 532 5.72 4.19 8.76
C VAL A 532 5.84 3.71 10.20
N SER A 533 6.06 4.63 11.14
CA SER A 533 6.28 4.31 12.56
C SER A 533 4.97 4.40 13.35
N SER A 534 4.33 5.57 13.43
CA SER A 534 3.27 5.81 14.43
C SER A 534 2.00 4.97 14.22
N ILE A 535 1.49 4.84 13.00
CA ILE A 535 0.27 4.04 12.75
C ILE A 535 0.52 2.56 13.04
N ASN A 536 1.61 1.99 12.51
CA ASN A 536 1.97 0.59 12.73
C ASN A 536 2.25 0.28 14.22
N MET A 537 2.88 1.22 14.94
CA MET A 537 3.13 1.13 16.38
C MET A 537 1.83 1.01 17.19
N PHE A 538 0.81 1.83 16.88
CA PHE A 538 -0.49 1.76 17.56
C PHE A 538 -1.27 0.49 17.17
N ASN A 539 -1.31 0.12 15.89
CA ASN A 539 -1.97 -1.11 15.45
C ASN A 539 -1.43 -2.34 16.21
N ILE A 540 -0.10 -2.49 16.27
CA ILE A 540 0.60 -3.56 16.99
C ILE A 540 0.26 -3.56 18.49
N LEU A 541 0.29 -2.39 19.15
CA LEU A 541 0.00 -2.28 20.58
C LEU A 541 -1.49 -2.46 20.92
N SER A 542 -2.40 -2.13 20.00
CA SER A 542 -3.84 -2.33 20.18
C SER A 542 -4.21 -3.82 20.23
N ALA A 543 -3.54 -4.63 19.41
CA ALA A 543 -3.71 -6.09 19.35
C ALA A 543 -3.19 -6.83 20.58
N LEU A 544 -2.32 -6.19 21.38
CA LEU A 544 -1.91 -6.65 22.70
C LEU A 544 -2.94 -6.23 23.75
N THR A 545 -3.55 -7.22 24.39
CA THR A 545 -4.56 -7.07 25.45
C THR A 545 -4.22 -7.87 26.70
N THR A 546 -3.80 -9.14 26.56
CA THR A 546 -3.52 -10.06 27.67
C THR A 546 -2.19 -10.81 27.56
N GLU A 547 -1.49 -10.63 26.44
CA GLU A 547 -0.32 -11.39 26.01
C GLU A 547 0.97 -10.86 26.67
N VAL A 548 1.11 -11.08 27.99
CA VAL A 548 2.21 -10.55 28.83
C VAL A 548 3.59 -10.80 28.24
N ASP A 549 3.86 -12.02 27.77
CA ASP A 549 5.15 -12.39 27.18
C ASP A 549 5.46 -11.61 25.89
N TYR A 550 4.44 -11.28 25.09
CA TYR A 550 4.57 -10.54 23.84
C TYR A 550 4.88 -9.07 24.12
N MET A 551 4.26 -8.49 25.16
CA MET A 551 4.57 -7.16 25.67
C MET A 551 6.02 -7.08 26.20
N ILE A 552 6.51 -8.12 26.88
CA ILE A 552 7.91 -8.23 27.33
C ILE A 552 8.86 -8.27 26.12
N VAL A 553 8.58 -9.11 25.11
CA VAL A 553 9.38 -9.17 23.88
C VAL A 553 9.44 -7.80 23.19
N TYR A 554 8.29 -7.12 23.02
CA TYR A 554 8.22 -5.79 22.42
C TYR A 554 9.12 -4.78 23.15
N LEU A 555 8.98 -4.63 24.48
CA LEU A 555 9.79 -3.69 25.26
C LEU A 555 11.29 -3.99 25.17
N LEU A 556 11.67 -5.27 25.17
CA LEU A 556 13.08 -5.69 25.09
C LEU A 556 13.69 -5.46 23.70
N GLN A 557 12.93 -5.63 22.61
CA GLN A 557 13.43 -5.33 21.26
C GLN A 557 13.73 -3.84 21.09
N TRP A 558 12.84 -2.95 21.52
CA TRP A 558 13.08 -1.50 21.43
C TRP A 558 14.19 -1.02 22.37
N LYS A 559 14.31 -1.62 23.57
CA LYS A 559 15.47 -1.42 24.45
C LYS A 559 16.79 -1.77 23.75
N VAL A 560 16.88 -2.95 23.12
CA VAL A 560 18.10 -3.39 22.41
C VAL A 560 18.38 -2.53 21.16
N ALA A 561 17.34 -2.06 20.46
CA ALA A 561 17.51 -1.13 19.35
C ALA A 561 18.06 0.24 19.81
N LEU A 562 17.61 0.74 20.96
CA LEU A 562 18.12 1.97 21.58
C LEU A 562 19.56 1.81 22.09
N GLU A 563 19.90 0.69 22.73
CA GLU A 563 21.27 0.42 23.19
C GLU A 563 22.27 0.42 22.02
N LYS A 564 21.93 -0.27 20.91
CA LYS A 564 22.72 -0.21 19.66
C LYS A 564 22.88 1.21 19.12
N TRP A 565 21.86 2.05 19.26
CA TRP A 565 21.92 3.45 18.81
C TRP A 565 22.80 4.31 19.72
N PHE A 566 22.69 4.15 21.03
CA PHE A 566 23.56 4.81 22.01
C PHE A 566 25.04 4.47 21.75
N ASP A 567 25.36 3.19 21.54
CA ASP A 567 26.71 2.72 21.18
C ASP A 567 27.20 3.27 19.82
N ALA A 568 26.28 3.47 18.87
CA ALA A 568 26.58 3.99 17.55
C ALA A 568 26.92 5.49 17.57
N ILE A 569 26.20 6.30 18.36
CA ILE A 569 26.47 7.74 18.53
C ILE A 569 27.57 8.04 19.56
N GLY A 570 27.95 7.05 20.37
CA GLY A 570 28.99 7.16 21.40
C GLY A 570 28.50 7.74 22.74
N LEU A 571 27.23 7.50 23.09
CA LEU A 571 26.61 7.97 24.33
C LEU A 571 27.01 7.10 25.53
N THR A 572 27.51 7.74 26.58
CA THR A 572 28.06 7.07 27.78
C THR A 572 27.20 7.29 29.02
N ASP A 573 27.39 6.44 30.03
CA ASP A 573 26.71 6.53 31.34
C ASP A 573 27.18 7.71 32.21
N HIS A 574 28.09 8.53 31.68
CA HIS A 574 28.59 9.77 32.28
C HIS A 574 28.01 11.04 31.64
N ASP A 575 27.22 10.90 30.55
CA ASP A 575 26.66 12.05 29.85
C ASP A 575 25.37 12.55 30.52
N LEU A 576 25.37 13.82 30.92
CA LEU A 576 24.24 14.53 31.52
C LEU A 576 23.37 15.28 30.49
N SER A 577 23.81 15.34 29.24
CA SER A 577 23.18 16.10 28.16
C SER A 577 23.70 15.64 26.80
N VAL A 578 22.88 15.80 25.76
CA VAL A 578 23.29 15.64 24.34
C VAL A 578 23.53 17.02 23.69
N PRO A 579 24.15 17.11 22.50
CA PRO A 579 24.82 18.34 22.07
C PRO A 579 23.93 19.58 21.85
N PRO A 580 24.40 20.79 22.22
CA PRO A 580 23.56 22.00 22.27
C PRO A 580 23.23 22.65 20.91
N TYR A 581 24.02 22.41 19.87
CA TYR A 581 23.83 23.05 18.54
C TYR A 581 23.19 22.13 17.50
N CYS A 582 22.81 20.92 17.90
CA CYS A 582 22.32 19.84 17.04
C CYS A 582 21.00 19.29 17.59
N VAL A 583 20.01 19.02 16.73
CA VAL A 583 18.71 18.43 17.13
C VAL A 583 17.98 17.79 15.95
N SER A 584 17.44 16.58 16.18
CA SER A 584 16.41 15.99 15.34
C SER A 584 15.13 15.84 16.16
N TYR A 585 13.98 16.10 15.53
CA TYR A 585 12.67 15.84 16.12
C TYR A 585 12.22 14.38 15.95
N HIS A 586 13.01 13.55 15.25
CA HIS A 586 12.67 12.18 14.86
C HIS A 586 13.41 11.16 15.74
N ILE A 587 12.71 10.63 16.75
CA ILE A 587 13.25 9.64 17.69
C ILE A 587 12.33 8.41 17.87
N PRO A 588 11.84 7.76 16.79
CA PRO A 588 10.79 6.76 16.89
C PRO A 588 11.16 5.50 17.69
N LEU A 589 12.44 5.18 17.89
CA LEU A 589 12.82 4.08 18.80
C LEU A 589 12.49 4.41 20.27
N HIS A 590 12.60 5.69 20.67
CA HIS A 590 12.17 6.16 21.99
C HIS A 590 10.64 6.11 22.12
N ARG A 591 9.94 6.48 21.04
CA ARG A 591 8.47 6.55 21.00
C ARG A 591 7.83 5.17 21.00
N HIS A 592 8.40 4.18 20.30
CA HIS A 592 7.98 2.78 20.40
C HIS A 592 8.11 2.24 21.82
N LEU A 593 9.27 2.47 22.48
CA LEU A 593 9.46 2.10 23.88
C LEU A 593 8.42 2.80 24.78
N SER A 594 8.20 4.10 24.58
CA SER A 594 7.23 4.88 25.37
C SER A 594 5.78 4.45 25.16
N ALA A 595 5.39 4.10 23.94
CA ALA A 595 4.04 3.62 23.65
C ALA A 595 3.81 2.23 24.28
N GLY A 596 4.82 1.37 24.29
CA GLY A 596 4.78 0.10 25.04
C GLY A 596 4.72 0.30 26.56
N ILE A 597 5.43 1.31 27.10
CA ILE A 597 5.33 1.71 28.51
C ILE A 597 3.92 2.21 28.83
N LEU A 598 3.37 3.10 28.01
CA LEU A 598 1.99 3.61 28.14
C LEU A 598 0.98 2.47 28.11
N ARG A 599 1.08 1.55 27.14
CA ARG A 599 0.24 0.35 27.06
C ARG A 599 0.32 -0.54 28.31
N SER A 600 1.49 -0.57 28.95
CA SER A 600 1.73 -1.30 30.22
C SER A 600 1.23 -0.57 31.48
N ILE A 601 0.86 0.71 31.36
CA ILE A 601 0.21 1.55 32.39
C ILE A 601 -1.31 1.65 32.15
N GLU A 602 -1.76 1.51 30.91
CA GLU A 602 -3.17 1.34 30.53
C GLU A 602 -3.74 0.01 31.06
N LEU A 603 -3.01 -1.09 30.87
CA LEU A 603 -3.48 -2.44 31.15
C LEU A 603 -2.75 -3.07 32.35
N SER A 604 -3.49 -3.34 33.43
CA SER A 604 -2.95 -3.81 34.70
C SER A 604 -2.24 -5.17 34.62
N GLN A 605 -2.63 -6.05 33.69
CA GLN A 605 -1.88 -7.30 33.42
C GLN A 605 -0.44 -7.06 32.93
N PHE A 606 -0.17 -5.94 32.27
CA PHE A 606 1.14 -5.59 31.71
C PHE A 606 2.03 -4.77 32.64
N SER A 607 1.51 -4.30 33.78
CA SER A 607 2.30 -3.48 34.73
C SER A 607 3.50 -4.24 35.33
N SER A 608 3.50 -5.58 35.27
CA SER A 608 4.64 -6.43 35.61
C SER A 608 5.80 -6.30 34.60
N CYS A 609 5.51 -6.09 33.31
CA CYS A 609 6.49 -6.00 32.22
C CYS A 609 7.46 -4.82 32.41
N LEU A 610 6.99 -3.72 33.02
CA LEU A 610 7.78 -2.51 33.30
C LEU A 610 9.02 -2.80 34.17
N ASN A 611 9.00 -3.86 34.98
CA ASN A 611 10.14 -4.30 35.79
C ASN A 611 11.37 -4.75 34.97
N HIS A 612 11.21 -4.99 33.66
CA HIS A 612 12.33 -5.29 32.75
C HIS A 612 13.09 -4.03 32.31
N LEU A 613 12.47 -2.85 32.44
CA LEU A 613 13.09 -1.54 32.17
C LEU A 613 13.54 -0.85 33.47
N ALA A 614 12.65 -0.81 34.47
CA ALA A 614 12.84 -0.11 35.75
C ALA A 614 14.08 -0.53 36.56
N LYS A 615 14.67 -1.70 36.26
CA LYS A 615 15.88 -2.22 36.94
C LYS A 615 17.21 -1.77 36.33
N ASN A 616 17.19 -1.10 35.17
CA ASN A 616 18.39 -0.66 34.47
C ASN A 616 18.43 0.88 34.43
N GLU A 617 18.92 1.48 35.51
CA GLU A 617 18.96 2.93 35.66
C GLU A 617 19.86 3.60 34.61
N GLU A 618 20.99 2.97 34.27
CA GLU A 618 21.94 3.42 33.24
C GLU A 618 21.27 3.59 31.86
N PHE A 619 20.47 2.60 31.45
CA PHE A 619 19.65 2.67 30.24
C PHE A 619 18.60 3.79 30.31
N LEU A 620 17.89 3.93 31.44
CA LEU A 620 16.85 4.96 31.61
C LEU A 620 17.42 6.38 31.59
N ARG A 621 18.58 6.58 32.23
CA ARG A 621 19.36 7.84 32.18
C ARG A 621 19.71 8.21 30.73
N LYS A 622 20.23 7.27 29.93
CA LYS A 622 20.54 7.49 28.51
C LYS A 622 19.28 7.76 27.66
N ALA A 623 18.19 7.04 27.90
CA ALA A 623 16.90 7.22 27.20
C ALA A 623 16.21 8.56 27.48
N LEU A 624 16.58 9.27 28.55
CA LEU A 624 16.04 10.60 28.87
C LEU A 624 16.52 11.70 27.90
N LEU A 625 17.77 11.62 27.45
CA LEU A 625 18.53 12.81 27.04
C LEU A 625 18.06 13.41 25.71
N HIS A 626 17.64 12.57 24.75
CA HIS A 626 17.15 13.05 23.45
C HIS A 626 15.72 13.62 23.52
N PRO A 627 14.74 12.98 24.18
CA PRO A 627 13.47 13.63 24.53
C PRO A 627 13.67 14.98 25.26
N LEU A 628 14.58 15.04 26.23
CA LEU A 628 14.90 16.25 26.98
C LEU A 628 15.51 17.35 26.08
N ARG A 629 16.39 16.98 25.14
CA ARG A 629 16.96 17.90 24.13
C ARG A 629 15.90 18.51 23.22
N ILE A 630 14.86 17.76 22.84
CA ILE A 630 13.75 18.28 22.05
C ILE A 630 12.99 19.35 22.85
N GLN A 631 12.68 19.12 24.13
CA GLN A 631 12.02 20.13 24.97
C GLN A 631 12.89 21.39 25.15
N ALA A 632 14.21 21.24 25.34
CA ALA A 632 15.14 22.37 25.35
C ALA A 632 15.15 23.13 24.01
N CYS A 633 15.12 22.42 22.86
CA CYS A 633 15.07 23.04 21.54
C CYS A 633 13.80 23.88 21.34
N ARG A 634 12.64 23.45 21.87
CA ARG A 634 11.40 24.25 21.82
C ARG A 634 11.55 25.56 22.57
N ALA A 635 12.19 25.56 23.74
CA ALA A 635 12.50 26.78 24.49
C ALA A 635 13.52 27.67 23.76
N GLU A 636 14.62 27.10 23.23
CA GLU A 636 15.60 27.82 22.39
C GLU A 636 14.95 28.46 21.14
N THR A 637 13.96 27.79 20.55
CA THR A 637 13.26 28.23 19.35
C THR A 637 12.28 29.37 19.69
N SER A 638 11.56 29.28 20.81
CA SER A 638 10.76 30.40 21.34
C SER A 638 11.63 31.61 21.72
N ALA A 639 12.85 31.38 22.22
CA ALA A 639 13.85 32.41 22.48
C ALA A 639 14.46 33.04 21.21
N GLY A 640 14.15 32.52 20.01
CA GLY A 640 14.74 32.98 18.76
C GLY A 640 16.22 32.60 18.56
N MET A 641 16.77 31.66 19.35
CA MET A 641 18.17 31.19 19.23
C MET A 641 18.46 30.50 17.89
N TRP A 642 17.40 30.04 17.21
CA TRP A 642 17.42 29.41 15.89
C TRP A 642 17.03 30.37 14.74
N ALA A 643 16.88 31.67 14.98
CA ALA A 643 16.32 32.62 13.99
C ALA A 643 17.18 32.82 12.71
N ARG A 644 18.43 32.34 12.65
CA ARG A 644 19.20 32.30 11.38
C ARG A 644 18.85 31.11 10.48
N ASN A 645 18.30 30.04 11.03
CA ASN A 645 17.85 28.84 10.31
C ASN A 645 16.52 29.04 9.55
N GLY A 646 16.19 30.28 9.15
CA GLY A 646 14.90 30.63 8.57
C GLY A 646 13.74 30.25 9.50
N HIS A 647 12.67 29.69 8.90
CA HIS A 647 11.49 29.22 9.64
C HIS A 647 11.54 27.74 10.03
N ALA A 648 12.45 26.93 9.47
CA ALA A 648 12.50 25.48 9.59
C ALA A 648 12.38 24.97 11.04
N ALA A 649 13.27 25.40 11.93
CA ALA A 649 13.29 24.96 13.33
C ALA A 649 12.00 25.35 14.10
N ARG A 650 11.42 26.52 13.79
CA ARG A 650 10.15 26.98 14.39
C ARG A 650 8.97 26.19 13.87
N ASN A 651 8.95 25.85 12.59
CA ASN A 651 7.89 25.06 12.00
C ASN A 651 7.97 23.60 12.47
N GLN A 652 9.17 23.01 12.60
CA GLN A 652 9.35 21.68 13.20
C GLN A 652 8.89 21.64 14.67
N SER A 653 9.21 22.66 15.47
CA SER A 653 8.72 22.83 16.84
C SER A 653 7.18 22.92 16.93
N PHE A 654 6.52 23.49 15.93
CA PHE A 654 5.07 23.49 15.79
C PHE A 654 4.51 22.12 15.38
N TYR A 655 5.04 21.50 14.32
CA TYR A 655 4.62 20.18 13.82
C TYR A 655 4.70 19.10 14.92
N TYR A 656 5.78 19.13 15.71
CA TYR A 656 5.98 18.27 16.88
C TYR A 656 4.85 18.31 17.91
N ALA A 657 4.22 19.46 18.09
CA ALA A 657 3.12 19.69 19.03
C ALA A 657 1.75 19.82 18.33
N GLN A 658 1.68 19.64 17.01
CA GLN A 658 0.44 19.73 16.24
C GLN A 658 -0.45 18.53 16.56
N THR A 659 -1.76 18.76 16.72
CA THR A 659 -2.77 17.79 17.15
C THR A 659 -2.68 16.43 16.46
N THR A 660 -2.39 16.41 15.16
CA THR A 660 -2.23 15.20 14.33
C THR A 660 -1.09 14.29 14.82
N TYR A 661 0.05 14.87 15.19
CA TYR A 661 1.27 14.13 15.54
C TYR A 661 1.49 14.00 17.05
N ASN A 662 0.98 14.95 17.83
CA ASN A 662 1.20 15.12 19.28
C ASN A 662 1.19 13.79 20.05
N ILE A 663 0.17 12.94 19.83
CA ILE A 663 0.00 11.65 20.53
C ILE A 663 1.17 10.66 20.35
N ALA A 664 1.77 10.60 19.16
CA ALA A 664 2.91 9.72 18.91
C ALA A 664 4.27 10.39 19.14
N PHE A 665 4.31 11.73 19.17
CA PHE A 665 5.51 12.53 19.29
C PHE A 665 5.65 13.13 20.70
N MET A 666 5.07 14.31 20.95
CA MET A 666 5.23 15.02 22.23
C MET A 666 4.61 14.30 23.43
N GLU A 667 3.47 13.62 23.30
CA GLU A 667 2.87 12.86 24.40
C GLU A 667 3.71 11.62 24.75
N CYS A 668 4.25 10.91 23.75
CA CYS A 668 5.23 9.84 23.96
C CYS A 668 6.50 10.36 24.64
N ASP A 669 7.14 11.39 24.08
CA ASP A 669 8.40 11.92 24.61
C ASP A 669 8.26 12.38 26.08
N LEU A 670 7.15 13.07 26.43
CA LEU A 670 6.84 13.46 27.81
C LEU A 670 6.52 12.25 28.71
N SER A 671 5.87 11.22 28.18
CA SER A 671 5.54 10.01 28.94
C SER A 671 6.77 9.17 29.25
N LEU A 672 7.75 9.11 28.34
CA LEU A 672 9.06 8.51 28.59
C LEU A 672 9.83 9.29 29.66
N ILE A 673 9.86 10.63 29.58
CA ILE A 673 10.48 11.50 30.60
C ILE A 673 9.84 11.24 31.98
N ARG A 674 8.50 11.21 32.07
CA ARG A 674 7.77 10.90 33.32
C ARG A 674 8.08 9.50 33.84
N PHE A 675 8.10 8.48 32.97
CA PHE A 675 8.42 7.10 33.37
C PHE A 675 9.84 7.00 33.92
N VAL A 676 10.83 7.55 33.21
CA VAL A 676 12.23 7.59 33.64
C VAL A 676 12.36 8.28 35.00
N ALA A 677 11.71 9.43 35.19
CA ALA A 677 11.73 10.20 36.43
C ALA A 677 11.19 9.45 37.67
N CYS A 678 10.46 8.34 37.49
CA CYS A 678 10.01 7.47 38.60
C CYS A 678 11.08 6.48 39.09
N PHE A 679 12.18 6.27 38.35
CA PHE A 679 13.14 5.19 38.60
C PHE A 679 14.61 5.63 38.63
N ILE A 680 14.92 6.90 38.34
CA ILE A 680 16.28 7.47 38.42
C ILE A 680 16.44 8.35 39.66
N ASP A 681 17.68 8.58 40.07
CA ASP A 681 17.97 9.55 41.12
C ASP A 681 17.47 10.97 40.81
N THR A 682 16.96 11.66 41.84
CA THR A 682 16.34 12.99 41.73
C THR A 682 17.37 14.10 41.60
N GLU A 683 18.54 14.00 42.24
CA GLU A 683 19.61 15.00 42.08
C GLU A 683 20.18 14.92 40.65
N TRP A 684 20.41 13.71 40.13
CA TRP A 684 20.85 13.48 38.76
C TRP A 684 19.82 13.97 37.72
N LEU A 685 18.52 13.70 37.91
CA LEU A 685 17.46 14.22 37.04
C LEU A 685 17.46 15.75 36.99
N MET A 686 17.56 16.39 38.16
CA MET A 686 17.62 17.85 38.23
C MET A 686 18.89 18.41 37.59
N GLU A 687 20.05 17.77 37.74
CA GLU A 687 21.25 18.17 37.02
C GLU A 687 21.09 18.02 35.50
N ALA A 688 20.54 16.90 35.00
CA ALA A 688 20.30 16.69 33.57
C ALA A 688 19.40 17.79 32.98
N ILE A 689 18.31 18.16 33.66
CA ILE A 689 17.43 19.28 33.26
C ILE A 689 18.19 20.62 33.29
N MET A 690 18.94 20.90 34.35
CA MET A 690 19.74 22.12 34.49
C MET A 690 20.79 22.27 33.37
N LYS A 691 21.42 21.16 32.96
CA LYS A 691 22.38 21.13 31.84
C LYS A 691 21.70 21.30 30.49
N ALA A 692 20.60 20.58 30.23
CA ALA A 692 19.89 20.61 28.95
C ALA A 692 19.25 21.98 28.62
N PHE A 693 18.72 22.69 29.63
CA PHE A 693 18.18 24.05 29.46
C PHE A 693 19.21 25.15 29.75
N TYR A 694 20.48 24.78 29.99
CA TYR A 694 21.60 25.69 30.28
C TYR A 694 21.33 26.64 31.47
N LEU A 695 20.57 26.17 32.47
CA LEU A 695 20.10 26.99 33.58
C LEU A 695 21.26 27.51 34.45
N ASP A 696 22.33 26.74 34.61
CA ASP A 696 23.60 27.18 35.22
C ASP A 696 24.11 28.49 34.56
N ASN A 697 24.14 28.52 33.22
CA ASN A 697 24.56 29.70 32.45
C ASN A 697 23.57 30.84 32.59
N CYS A 698 22.27 30.54 32.62
CA CYS A 698 21.20 31.55 32.77
C CYS A 698 21.27 32.27 34.13
N PHE A 699 21.44 31.51 35.23
CA PHE A 699 21.56 32.07 36.58
C PHE A 699 22.89 32.81 36.77
N ALA A 700 23.99 32.33 36.18
CA ALA A 700 25.25 33.08 36.12
C ALA A 700 25.11 34.41 35.35
N PHE A 701 24.42 34.41 34.20
CA PHE A 701 24.20 35.63 33.40
C PHE A 701 23.32 36.67 34.12
N CYS A 702 22.44 36.22 35.02
CA CYS A 702 21.65 37.08 35.89
C CYS A 702 22.33 37.46 37.23
N GLY A 703 23.57 36.99 37.48
CA GLY A 703 24.35 37.34 38.66
C GLY A 703 23.99 36.59 39.94
N PHE A 704 23.27 35.46 39.84
CA PHE A 704 22.91 34.62 40.99
C PHE A 704 24.00 33.61 41.41
N LEU A 705 25.08 33.48 40.63
CA LEU A 705 26.22 32.59 40.90
C LEU A 705 27.53 33.40 40.98
N SER A 706 28.50 32.95 41.79
CA SER A 706 29.75 33.70 42.00
C SER A 706 30.61 33.81 40.73
N TYR A 707 31.33 34.93 40.63
CA TYR A 707 32.29 35.20 39.55
C TYR A 707 33.46 34.21 39.51
N ASP A 708 33.74 33.48 40.58
CA ASP A 708 34.89 32.55 40.64
C ASP A 708 34.80 31.39 39.63
N HIS A 709 33.59 30.99 39.23
CA HIS A 709 33.39 29.97 38.18
C HIS A 709 33.66 30.48 36.76
N ILE A 710 33.86 31.79 36.56
CA ILE A 710 34.00 32.42 35.24
C ILE A 710 35.42 32.24 34.65
N LEU A 711 36.40 31.84 35.49
CA LEU A 711 37.82 31.70 35.15
C LEU A 711 38.23 30.29 34.66
N ILE A 712 37.33 29.51 34.06
CA ILE A 712 37.66 28.26 33.34
C ILE A 712 37.68 28.55 31.82
N PRO A 713 38.86 28.73 31.19
CA PRO A 713 38.96 29.13 29.79
C PRO A 713 38.92 27.91 28.85
N SER A 714 37.74 27.33 28.61
CA SER A 714 37.54 26.38 27.49
C SER A 714 36.10 26.07 27.10
N LYS A 715 35.09 26.19 27.98
CA LYS A 715 33.70 25.85 27.63
C LYS A 715 33.02 26.96 26.83
N GLU A 716 32.53 26.64 25.63
CA GLU A 716 31.69 27.51 24.80
C GLU A 716 30.41 27.90 25.54
N ARG A 717 30.13 29.21 25.59
CA ARG A 717 28.89 29.72 26.20
C ARG A 717 27.75 29.64 25.20
N VAL A 718 26.91 28.62 25.32
CA VAL A 718 25.69 28.44 24.51
C VAL A 718 24.74 29.64 24.63
N ILE A 719 24.73 30.30 25.79
CA ILE A 719 23.94 31.49 26.10
C ILE A 719 24.79 32.75 25.97
N THR A 720 24.46 33.61 25.02
CA THR A 720 25.21 34.84 24.70
C THR A 720 24.38 36.13 24.79
N ARG A 721 23.05 36.03 24.90
CA ARG A 721 22.11 37.17 24.98
C ARG A 721 21.18 37.01 26.18
N LYS A 722 20.94 38.10 26.93
CA LYS A 722 20.10 38.08 28.13
C LYS A 722 18.64 37.74 27.82
N GLU A 723 18.13 38.20 26.68
CA GLU A 723 16.75 37.98 26.21
C GLU A 723 16.36 36.50 26.03
N TRP A 724 17.33 35.59 25.97
CA TRP A 724 17.08 34.15 25.88
C TRP A 724 16.82 33.48 27.24
N VAL A 725 17.24 34.12 28.34
CA VAL A 725 17.19 33.53 29.68
C VAL A 725 15.76 33.23 30.11
N ASP A 726 14.86 34.19 29.94
CA ASP A 726 13.48 34.08 30.43
C ASP A 726 12.75 32.89 29.78
N PHE A 727 12.94 32.68 28.47
CA PHE A 727 12.36 31.56 27.72
C PHE A 727 12.94 30.19 28.10
N LEU A 728 14.23 30.11 28.44
CA LEU A 728 14.88 28.86 28.85
C LEU A 728 14.51 28.46 30.28
N VAL A 729 14.43 29.44 31.18
CA VAL A 729 13.95 29.24 32.56
C VAL A 729 12.47 28.87 32.54
N ASP A 730 11.63 29.59 31.79
CA ASP A 730 10.21 29.26 31.57
C ASP A 730 10.03 27.87 30.94
N GLY A 731 10.84 27.52 29.94
CA GLY A 731 10.84 26.18 29.32
C GLY A 731 11.18 25.05 30.29
N GLY A 732 12.21 25.23 31.12
CA GLY A 732 12.59 24.25 32.15
C GLY A 732 11.53 24.11 33.25
N LEU A 733 10.95 25.23 33.70
CA LEU A 733 9.87 25.23 34.68
C LEU A 733 8.57 24.61 34.12
N ARG A 734 8.22 24.88 32.85
CA ARG A 734 7.11 24.20 32.16
C ARG A 734 7.33 22.69 32.09
N LEU A 735 8.53 22.23 31.76
CA LEU A 735 8.82 20.79 31.74
C LEU A 735 8.65 20.16 33.13
N LEU A 736 9.08 20.82 34.21
CA LEU A 736 8.86 20.35 35.57
C LEU A 736 7.36 20.31 35.94
N LEU A 737 6.56 21.29 35.50
CA LEU A 737 5.10 21.24 35.63
C LEU A 737 4.50 20.09 34.81
N ASP A 738 4.96 19.86 33.58
CA ASP A 738 4.51 18.76 32.73
C ASP A 738 4.85 17.38 33.31
N ILE A 739 5.99 17.25 34.01
CA ILE A 739 6.38 16.01 34.71
C ILE A 739 5.53 15.79 35.97
N VAL A 740 5.39 16.80 36.83
CA VAL A 740 4.89 16.63 38.21
C VAL A 740 3.39 16.94 38.37
N VAL A 741 2.88 17.95 37.66
CA VAL A 741 1.56 18.55 37.91
C VAL A 741 0.55 18.19 36.83
N VAL A 742 0.96 18.22 35.56
CA VAL A 742 0.04 18.10 34.42
C VAL A 742 -0.28 16.64 34.10
N ARG A 743 -1.40 16.16 34.64
CA ARG A 743 -1.94 14.82 34.33
C ARG A 743 -2.82 14.86 33.08
N TRP A 744 -2.19 14.76 31.92
CA TRP A 744 -2.81 14.40 30.64
C TRP A 744 -2.67 12.90 30.38
N ASN A 745 -3.74 12.27 29.87
CA ASN A 745 -3.77 10.87 29.43
C ASN A 745 -3.38 9.84 30.51
N THR A 746 -3.56 10.15 31.80
CA THR A 746 -3.47 9.13 32.86
C THR A 746 -4.61 8.15 32.71
N SER A 747 -4.30 6.85 32.61
CA SER A 747 -5.23 5.78 32.27
C SER A 747 -6.47 5.69 33.18
N GLY A 748 -7.60 5.26 32.61
CA GLY A 748 -8.83 4.93 33.34
C GLY A 748 -9.92 6.02 33.42
N ASN A 749 -9.83 7.12 32.64
CA ASN A 749 -10.88 8.14 32.61
C ASN A 749 -11.01 8.86 31.25
N ASP A 750 -11.23 8.13 30.16
CA ASP A 750 -11.32 8.69 28.81
C ASP A 750 -12.38 9.79 28.66
N THR A 751 -13.55 9.62 29.30
CA THR A 751 -14.61 10.66 29.29
C THR A 751 -14.20 11.93 30.05
N GLY A 752 -13.34 11.81 31.07
CA GLY A 752 -12.75 12.94 31.78
C GLY A 752 -11.70 13.66 30.94
N GLU A 753 -10.80 12.93 30.28
CA GLU A 753 -9.79 13.53 29.39
C GLU A 753 -10.45 14.20 28.18
N LEU A 754 -11.41 13.55 27.52
CA LEU A 754 -12.20 14.13 26.44
C LEU A 754 -12.97 15.39 26.89
N LYS A 755 -13.52 15.40 28.12
CA LYS A 755 -14.13 16.61 28.68
C LYS A 755 -13.11 17.75 28.84
N LYS A 756 -11.90 17.45 29.34
CA LYS A 756 -10.85 18.47 29.45
C LYS A 756 -10.41 18.98 28.07
N GLU A 757 -10.32 18.12 27.06
CA GLU A 757 -9.98 18.46 25.67
C GLU A 757 -11.01 19.41 25.05
N ILE A 758 -12.30 19.10 25.17
CA ILE A 758 -13.41 19.96 24.72
C ILE A 758 -13.36 21.32 25.44
N VAL A 759 -13.16 21.33 26.76
CA VAL A 759 -13.04 22.56 27.55
C VAL A 759 -11.82 23.38 27.14
N ALA A 760 -10.67 22.76 26.88
CA ALA A 760 -9.45 23.44 26.46
C ALA A 760 -9.59 24.08 25.07
N ALA A 761 -10.23 23.39 24.12
CA ALA A 761 -10.50 23.93 22.78
C ALA A 761 -11.46 25.13 22.83
N LEU A 762 -12.56 25.01 23.58
CA LEU A 762 -13.55 26.09 23.74
C LEU A 762 -13.05 27.27 24.58
N ALA A 763 -12.06 27.06 25.47
CA ALA A 763 -11.44 28.13 26.24
C ALA A 763 -10.53 29.06 25.40
N VAL A 764 -10.16 28.66 24.18
CA VAL A 764 -9.38 29.50 23.24
C VAL A 764 -10.29 30.40 22.40
N SER A 765 -11.38 29.86 21.85
CA SER A 765 -12.39 30.62 21.10
C SER A 765 -13.67 29.80 20.89
N ASP A 766 -14.77 30.48 20.58
CA ASP A 766 -15.99 29.84 20.09
C ASP A 766 -15.72 29.01 18.82
N LEU A 767 -16.26 27.79 18.75
CA LEU A 767 -16.09 26.87 17.62
C LEU A 767 -17.43 26.28 17.18
N THR A 768 -17.64 26.14 15.88
CA THR A 768 -18.74 25.33 15.34
C THR A 768 -18.50 23.85 15.63
N TYR A 769 -19.58 23.05 15.76
CA TYR A 769 -19.49 21.61 16.07
C TYR A 769 -18.44 20.89 15.20
N SER A 770 -18.51 21.06 13.89
CA SER A 770 -17.58 20.44 12.93
C SER A 770 -16.12 20.84 13.17
N LYS A 771 -15.85 22.13 13.47
CA LYS A 771 -14.50 22.61 13.77
C LYS A 771 -13.99 22.02 15.09
N LEU A 772 -14.83 22.01 16.12
CA LEU A 772 -14.51 21.44 17.43
C LEU A 772 -14.20 19.94 17.33
N ARG A 773 -15.07 19.16 16.66
CA ARG A 773 -14.87 17.72 16.42
C ARG A 773 -13.61 17.44 15.60
N SER A 774 -13.24 18.30 14.64
CA SER A 774 -11.98 18.19 13.89
C SER A 774 -10.73 18.68 14.64
N SER A 775 -10.90 19.44 15.74
CA SER A 775 -9.79 19.96 16.56
C SER A 775 -9.41 19.01 17.69
N ILE A 776 -10.23 17.98 17.95
CA ILE A 776 -10.05 16.96 18.98
C ILE A 776 -9.76 15.65 18.25
N PRO A 777 -8.55 15.07 18.40
CA PRO A 777 -8.16 13.91 17.61
C PRO A 777 -8.83 12.64 18.12
N ASP A 778 -9.26 11.80 17.19
CA ASP A 778 -9.53 10.39 17.49
C ASP A 778 -8.18 9.72 17.82
N LYS A 779 -7.97 9.36 19.09
CA LYS A 779 -6.66 9.00 19.65
C LYS A 779 -6.35 7.51 19.46
N GLY A 780 -5.16 7.17 18.96
CA GLY A 780 -4.74 5.79 18.63
C GLY A 780 -5.04 4.70 19.66
N ASN A 781 -4.62 4.87 20.93
CA ASN A 781 -4.90 3.89 22.00
C ASN A 781 -6.26 4.08 22.71
N ARG A 782 -6.97 5.19 22.47
CA ARG A 782 -8.27 5.44 23.13
C ARG A 782 -9.35 4.60 22.44
N PRO A 783 -10.30 4.00 23.18
CA PRO A 783 -11.51 3.45 22.56
C PRO A 783 -12.18 4.49 21.66
N PHE A 784 -12.67 4.06 20.48
CA PHE A 784 -13.35 4.96 19.54
C PHE A 784 -14.44 5.76 20.23
N ILE A 785 -14.33 7.09 20.18
CA ILE A 785 -15.32 7.99 20.77
C ILE A 785 -16.51 8.02 19.80
N ASP A 786 -17.60 7.33 20.17
CA ASP A 786 -18.84 7.52 19.44
C ASP A 786 -19.32 8.97 19.58
N ASP A 787 -19.86 9.55 18.51
CA ASP A 787 -20.29 10.96 18.52
C ASP A 787 -21.37 11.20 19.60
N ARG A 788 -22.10 10.16 20.00
CA ARG A 788 -23.00 10.18 21.17
C ARG A 788 -22.28 10.49 22.48
N THR A 789 -21.11 9.90 22.76
CA THR A 789 -20.30 10.26 23.95
C THR A 789 -19.74 11.66 23.83
N PHE A 790 -19.32 12.07 22.63
CA PHE A 790 -18.87 13.43 22.34
C PHE A 790 -19.98 14.46 22.64
N ASP A 791 -21.18 14.28 22.09
CA ASP A 791 -22.38 15.09 22.33
C ASP A 791 -22.79 15.14 23.80
N VAL A 792 -22.80 13.99 24.48
CA VAL A 792 -23.15 13.87 25.91
C VAL A 792 -22.14 14.57 26.82
N ILE A 793 -20.92 14.86 26.34
CA ILE A 793 -19.93 15.67 27.07
C ILE A 793 -20.04 17.13 26.63
N LEU A 794 -20.14 17.42 25.32
CA LEU A 794 -20.29 18.77 24.78
C LEU A 794 -21.52 19.48 25.35
N GLY A 795 -22.67 18.81 25.43
CA GLY A 795 -23.89 19.31 26.06
C GLY A 795 -23.78 19.58 27.57
N LYS A 796 -22.65 19.29 28.21
CA LYS A 796 -22.34 19.60 29.62
C LYS A 796 -21.28 20.71 29.79
N VAL A 797 -20.67 21.20 28.71
CA VAL A 797 -19.55 22.17 28.77
C VAL A 797 -19.60 23.29 27.72
N GLY A 798 -20.26 23.06 26.58
CA GLY A 798 -20.47 24.06 25.54
C GLY A 798 -21.78 24.82 25.74
N PHE A 799 -21.77 26.11 25.44
CA PHE A 799 -22.98 26.93 25.34
C PHE A 799 -23.31 27.12 23.85
N PHE A 800 -24.50 26.67 23.45
CA PHE A 800 -24.94 26.78 22.05
C PHE A 800 -25.59 28.15 21.83
N ASN A 801 -24.99 28.97 20.97
CA ASN A 801 -25.62 30.20 20.49
C ASN A 801 -26.79 29.83 19.56
N LEU A 802 -27.99 29.77 20.14
CA LEU A 802 -29.27 29.67 19.43
C LEU A 802 -29.62 31.02 18.78
N THR A 803 -28.82 31.45 17.81
CA THR A 803 -29.16 32.59 16.95
C THR A 803 -30.21 32.15 15.93
N ASP A 804 -31.37 32.78 16.00
CA ASP A 804 -32.60 32.67 15.19
C ASP A 804 -32.53 31.77 13.94
N GLY A 805 -33.39 30.74 13.91
CA GLY A 805 -33.30 29.64 12.96
C GLY A 805 -33.82 29.91 11.55
N HIS A 806 -33.26 29.14 10.61
CA HIS A 806 -33.76 28.88 9.26
C HIS A 806 -33.59 27.40 8.92
#